data_AF-A0A9D8NY07-F1
#
_entry.id   AF-A0A9D8NY07-F1
#
_cell.length_a   1.000
_cell.length_b   1.000
_cell.length_c   1.000
_cell.angle_alpha   90.00
_cell.angle_beta   90.00
_cell.angle_gamma   90.00
#
_symmetry.space_group_name_H-M   'P 1'
#
loop_
_entity.id
_entity.type
_entity.pdbx_description
1 polymer ?
#
loop_
_entity_poly.entity_id
_entity_poly.type
_entity_poly.pdbx_seq_one_letter_code
_entity_poly.pdbx_strand_id
1 'polypeptide(L)'
;MPSPSRLSSSTKSILIFAFSFCFLFLLLYQYDIIFQVLACIFLWLSDKFAIIRAGKKMCINMDDKNRQLYQDLLQASGKKSSSIIQVLKETNLTEFSESERQHLVDLILSFSDRLTERVGVFNHSVIECSAGNSITYPERPVTNVFVVSYDMPFIVDSIRMIFKKMGCKVLHMLNAVQLDPKILGLNAKDELSFIWFELDWFDQSDSFGLLEDRIAGVLYDVFQAVRDWRVMQERLKEVVATWRNHKINGDTSVENLAESLAFIDWIIEFFTFIGSRSYHLDRQGVQPVLHLIDGSGLGVLSDEPHAQTKQYVSVLPNQLEQQQSEVPYFYLSKTRTASTIHRPTYTDLLVLRVFSPEGVIEGELRLIGLLTSDAYESNPLTIPFIRKKVEGVMHQAGLQSRFLNKSLLYIIKTFPREELFQASFAELSRMAIGALALFDRPQVRLFVREDVMHHFFSVVLYLPRERYSTTLVREIMGYLCSIFNGTDIIHQPFFSESNLVRIYFVIQPRSLEAIEYSEADIEAHIRHLARSWSDEFLQELIAVYGYEKSREYYGRYVNAIGVGYQDRYSPAIAVKDIRYIEGMSVDNMSIAVYKPHVGSNVVGIKLFQRDVLQVELSDIFPVLSEMGFRVIQEWTNDINCENQLKLMVADLHCTPIDGMIEDLDSVEGFIKSYLLDVFSGKTISDGFGVLALKSKFTVRKIELFRAFAMYLRQINYSLETSTIQKALALYPQLVAILFDLFELRFHPKKHLEKGFEDLEKTFLDQLANVPLLDHDRVLRMYLTLIKNTLRTNYYCQEQGPIVFKISTRDIPEAPKPMPFREAFVFGREVEGVHLRQSKVARGGIRWSSRADDYRTEVLGLMKAQQVKNCIIVPSGAKGGFIAKLLKDSDSADDMAEKGKRAYQAFINALLDVTDNWVEGKVVHPELVICYDGDDPYFVVAADKGTATFSDIANQIAINRGFWLGDAFASGGSYGYDHKKIGITAKGAWESVKWHFLTMDRDINQPFTAVGIGDMAGDVFGNGMILSNRMKLLAAFNHRHIFIDPNPDPMLSYQERQRLFLMPRSAWTDYNSALISEGGGIYNRSSKYIVLSDQAMAALGTKIRTHSPNQLIQHILMAPVDLLWNGGIGTYVKASYEKHSDVGDLSNDSTRVDAISLRCKMVAEGGNLGFTQNGRIQFAQNGGV
;
A
#
# COMPACT_ATOMS: atom_id res chain seq x y z
N MET A 1 -1.13 11.36 -26.14
CA MET A 1 -1.07 12.74 -26.69
C MET A 1 -1.79 13.67 -25.74
N PRO A 2 -1.18 14.84 -25.43
CA PRO A 2 -1.82 16.13 -25.78
C PRO A 2 -0.85 17.12 -26.46
N SER A 3 -1.42 18.22 -26.99
CA SER A 3 -0.90 19.18 -27.97
C SER A 3 0.29 20.08 -27.55
N PRO A 4 1.23 20.42 -28.46
CA PRO A 4 2.40 21.25 -28.14
C PRO A 4 2.24 22.70 -28.61
N SER A 5 2.01 23.65 -27.71
CA SER A 5 2.13 25.09 -28.04
C SER A 5 2.85 25.94 -26.98
N ARG A 6 3.59 25.33 -26.04
CA ARG A 6 4.50 26.04 -25.13
C ARG A 6 5.73 25.20 -24.76
N LEU A 7 6.76 25.19 -25.63
CA LEU A 7 8.09 24.71 -25.27
C LEU A 7 9.15 25.67 -25.82
N SER A 8 10.11 26.04 -24.98
CA SER A 8 11.21 26.98 -25.26
C SER A 8 12.25 26.41 -26.25
N SER A 9 13.03 27.27 -26.89
CA SER A 9 13.99 26.91 -27.94
C SER A 9 15.07 25.91 -27.47
N SER A 10 15.44 25.93 -26.19
CA SER A 10 16.36 24.96 -25.58
C SER A 10 15.82 23.53 -25.56
N THR A 11 14.49 23.38 -25.42
CA THR A 11 13.85 22.05 -25.34
C THR A 11 13.65 21.43 -26.72
N LYS A 12 13.51 22.25 -27.78
CA LYS A 12 13.49 21.79 -29.18
C LYS A 12 14.85 21.26 -29.64
N SER A 13 15.95 21.89 -29.21
CA SER A 13 17.31 21.44 -29.57
C SER A 13 17.67 20.09 -28.92
N ILE A 14 17.21 19.84 -27.69
CA ILE A 14 17.44 18.57 -26.99
C ILE A 14 16.61 17.44 -27.60
N LEU A 15 15.36 17.70 -28.01
CA LEU A 15 14.54 16.70 -28.71
C LEU A 15 15.07 16.39 -30.12
N ILE A 16 15.60 17.38 -30.85
CA ILE A 16 16.24 17.16 -32.16
C ILE A 16 17.55 16.37 -32.02
N PHE A 17 18.33 16.61 -30.96
CA PHE A 17 19.56 15.85 -30.69
C PHE A 17 19.23 14.40 -30.28
N ALA A 18 18.22 14.17 -29.44
CA ALA A 18 17.79 12.85 -29.03
C ALA A 18 17.17 12.02 -30.17
N PHE A 19 16.39 12.65 -31.06
CA PHE A 19 15.85 11.99 -32.26
C PHE A 19 16.94 11.70 -33.30
N SER A 20 17.92 12.59 -33.47
CA SER A 20 19.04 12.38 -34.39
C SER A 20 19.96 11.25 -33.90
N PHE A 21 20.15 11.12 -32.58
CA PHE A 21 20.94 10.05 -31.98
C PHE A 21 20.23 8.68 -32.07
N CYS A 22 18.91 8.64 -31.84
CA CYS A 22 18.13 7.41 -32.02
C CYS A 22 18.03 6.98 -33.50
N PHE A 23 17.93 7.93 -34.44
CA PHE A 23 17.89 7.64 -35.87
C PHE A 23 19.24 7.16 -36.41
N LEU A 24 20.35 7.69 -35.89
CA LEU A 24 21.71 7.20 -36.19
C LEU A 24 21.94 5.79 -35.65
N PHE A 25 21.42 5.48 -34.47
CA PHE A 25 21.51 4.15 -33.86
C PHE A 25 20.66 3.10 -34.59
N LEU A 26 19.49 3.49 -35.10
CA LEU A 26 18.62 2.63 -35.93
C LEU A 26 19.17 2.39 -37.34
N LEU A 27 19.85 3.38 -37.95
CA LEU A 27 20.52 3.22 -39.25
C LEU A 27 21.77 2.32 -39.16
N LEU A 28 22.49 2.36 -38.04
CA LEU A 28 23.68 1.54 -37.78
C LEU A 28 23.33 0.07 -37.41
N TYR A 29 22.07 -0.21 -37.07
CA TYR A 29 21.59 -1.57 -36.79
C TYR A 29 21.11 -2.30 -38.06
N GLN A 30 20.88 -1.59 -39.17
CA GLN A 30 20.31 -2.16 -40.41
C GLN A 30 21.36 -2.50 -41.48
N TYR A 31 22.61 -2.08 -41.30
CA TYR A 31 23.73 -2.38 -42.18
C TYR A 31 24.93 -2.82 -41.32
N ASP A 32 25.28 -4.11 -41.35
CA ASP A 32 26.41 -4.75 -40.65
C ASP A 32 27.78 -4.07 -40.90
N ILE A 33 28.00 -2.86 -40.36
CA ILE A 33 29.21 -2.03 -40.57
C ILE A 33 29.94 -1.75 -39.24
N ILE A 34 29.49 -2.34 -38.13
CA ILE A 34 30.20 -2.24 -36.83
C ILE A 34 31.55 -2.98 -36.89
N PHE A 35 31.66 -4.05 -37.68
CA PHE A 35 32.88 -4.85 -37.79
C PHE A 35 34.01 -4.16 -38.59
N GLN A 36 33.68 -3.36 -39.61
CA GLN A 36 34.69 -2.69 -40.45
C GLN A 36 35.29 -1.43 -39.79
N VAL A 37 34.51 -0.70 -38.98
CA VAL A 37 35.02 0.47 -38.26
C VAL A 37 35.89 0.05 -37.07
N LEU A 38 35.50 -1.01 -36.36
CA LEU A 38 36.32 -1.58 -35.29
C LEU A 38 37.61 -2.24 -35.83
N ALA A 39 37.57 -2.88 -37.00
CA ALA A 39 38.77 -3.43 -37.65
C ALA A 39 39.75 -2.33 -38.12
N CYS A 40 39.26 -1.19 -38.62
CA CYS A 40 40.11 -0.06 -38.98
C CYS A 40 40.73 0.65 -37.76
N ILE A 41 40.01 0.72 -36.63
CA ILE A 41 40.55 1.23 -35.36
C ILE A 41 41.56 0.24 -34.77
N PHE A 42 41.34 -1.07 -34.91
CA PHE A 42 42.29 -2.10 -34.48
C PHE A 42 43.55 -2.13 -35.36
N LEU A 43 43.42 -1.96 -36.68
CA LEU A 43 44.56 -1.84 -37.60
C LEU A 43 45.37 -0.56 -37.36
N TRP A 44 44.69 0.57 -37.10
CA TRP A 44 45.33 1.84 -36.74
C TRP A 44 46.04 1.78 -35.36
N LEU A 45 45.51 1.03 -34.41
CA LEU A 45 46.16 0.77 -33.11
C LEU A 45 47.30 -0.27 -33.23
N SER A 46 47.21 -1.23 -34.16
CA SER A 46 48.23 -2.27 -34.34
C SER A 46 49.55 -1.74 -34.92
N ASP A 47 49.49 -0.72 -35.78
CA ASP A 47 50.69 -0.09 -36.37
C ASP A 47 51.50 0.75 -35.35
N LYS A 48 50.95 1.03 -34.17
CA LYS A 48 51.70 1.67 -33.06
C LYS A 48 52.34 0.69 -32.09
N PHE A 49 52.03 -0.61 -32.16
CA PHE A 49 52.58 -1.61 -31.24
C PHE A 49 53.88 -2.28 -31.72
N ALA A 50 54.37 -1.96 -32.93
CA ALA A 50 55.64 -2.49 -33.44
C ALA A 50 56.90 -1.77 -32.90
N ILE A 51 56.78 -0.76 -32.04
CA ILE A 51 57.91 0.02 -31.49
C ILE A 51 58.11 -0.23 -29.98
N ILE A 52 58.02 -1.49 -29.53
CA ILE A 52 58.42 -1.89 -28.18
C ILE A 52 59.31 -3.15 -28.25
N ARG A 53 60.41 -3.05 -29.00
CA ARG A 53 61.59 -3.92 -28.89
C ARG A 53 62.86 -3.12 -29.13
N ALA A 54 63.07 -2.09 -28.31
CA ALA A 54 64.38 -1.50 -28.05
C ALA A 54 64.24 -0.58 -26.84
N GLY A 55 65.02 -0.83 -25.78
CA GLY A 55 64.94 -0.06 -24.54
C GLY A 55 65.09 1.44 -24.77
N LYS A 56 64.10 2.22 -24.32
CA LYS A 56 64.22 3.67 -24.07
C LYS A 56 63.15 4.10 -23.07
N LYS A 57 63.60 4.88 -22.07
CA LYS A 57 62.83 5.52 -21.00
C LYS A 57 61.55 6.18 -21.54
N MET A 58 60.41 5.87 -20.91
CA MET A 58 59.13 6.52 -21.19
C MET A 58 58.87 7.58 -20.11
N CYS A 59 59.19 8.84 -20.41
CA CYS A 59 58.76 9.97 -19.59
C CYS A 59 57.27 10.25 -19.85
N ILE A 60 56.46 10.26 -18.81
CA ILE A 60 55.03 10.58 -18.83
C ILE A 60 54.88 12.11 -18.98
N ASN A 61 54.15 12.56 -20.01
CA ASN A 61 53.79 13.97 -20.19
C ASN A 61 52.58 14.31 -19.30
N MET A 62 52.79 15.17 -18.31
CA MET A 62 51.71 15.78 -17.53
C MET A 62 50.98 16.86 -18.32
N ASP A 63 49.68 17.00 -18.07
CA ASP A 63 48.86 18.13 -18.52
C ASP A 63 49.36 19.46 -17.89
N ASP A 64 49.46 20.54 -18.67
CA ASP A 64 50.13 21.78 -18.29
C ASP A 64 49.50 22.46 -17.05
N LYS A 65 48.18 22.25 -16.85
CA LYS A 65 47.45 22.70 -15.64
C LYS A 65 47.92 22.01 -14.37
N ASN A 66 48.17 20.69 -14.43
CA ASN A 66 48.67 19.94 -13.28
C ASN A 66 50.09 20.38 -12.96
N ARG A 67 50.91 20.62 -14.00
CA ARG A 67 52.30 21.08 -13.86
C ARG A 67 52.40 22.45 -13.20
N GLN A 68 51.52 23.38 -13.58
CA GLN A 68 51.46 24.71 -12.99
C GLN A 68 51.02 24.65 -11.52
N LEU A 69 49.95 23.92 -11.21
CA LEU A 69 49.49 23.74 -9.83
C LEU A 69 50.55 23.10 -8.93
N TYR A 70 51.30 22.10 -9.43
CA TYR A 70 52.42 21.51 -8.70
C TYR A 70 53.57 22.51 -8.49
N GLN A 71 53.85 23.37 -9.47
CA GLN A 71 54.86 24.42 -9.32
C GLN A 71 54.41 25.51 -8.34
N ASP A 72 53.13 25.85 -8.31
CA ASP A 72 52.55 26.82 -7.38
C ASP A 72 52.57 26.26 -5.94
N LEU A 73 52.26 24.98 -5.76
CA LEU A 73 52.42 24.25 -4.50
C LEU A 73 53.89 24.16 -4.05
N LEU A 74 54.83 23.97 -4.99
CA LEU A 74 56.28 23.95 -4.72
C LEU A 74 56.80 25.32 -4.28
N GLN A 75 56.22 26.41 -4.79
CA GLN A 75 56.57 27.77 -4.39
C GLN A 75 55.98 28.15 -3.03
N ALA A 76 54.81 27.62 -2.69
CA ALA A 76 54.13 27.91 -1.42
C ALA A 76 54.75 27.20 -0.20
N SER A 77 55.64 26.23 -0.39
CA SER A 77 56.02 25.27 0.66
C SER A 77 57.55 25.15 0.81
N GLY A 78 58.05 25.11 2.06
CA GLY A 78 59.50 25.14 2.37
C GLY A 78 60.27 23.88 1.91
N LYS A 79 61.61 23.86 2.06
CA LYS A 79 62.54 22.80 1.56
C LYS A 79 62.16 21.33 1.87
N LYS A 80 61.36 21.03 2.90
CA LYS A 80 60.86 19.66 3.20
C LYS A 80 59.66 19.25 2.32
N SER A 81 58.91 20.24 1.85
CA SER A 81 57.66 20.08 1.09
C SER A 81 57.89 19.79 -0.39
N SER A 82 59.06 20.16 -0.92
CA SER A 82 59.47 19.85 -2.30
C SER A 82 59.61 18.36 -2.57
N SER A 83 59.94 17.59 -1.55
CA SER A 83 60.09 16.13 -1.57
C SER A 83 58.74 15.42 -1.72
N ILE A 84 57.71 15.89 -1.02
CA ILE A 84 56.35 15.31 -1.06
C ILE A 84 55.63 15.67 -2.36
N ILE A 85 55.89 16.86 -2.90
CA ILE A 85 55.36 17.22 -4.22
C ILE A 85 56.03 16.39 -5.34
N GLN A 86 57.23 15.85 -5.11
CA GLN A 86 57.85 14.87 -6.00
C GLN A 86 57.08 13.54 -6.00
N VAL A 87 56.66 13.04 -4.81
CA VAL A 87 55.80 11.85 -4.66
C VAL A 87 54.52 11.99 -5.48
N LEU A 88 53.90 13.17 -5.44
CA LEU A 88 52.66 13.43 -6.16
C LEU A 88 52.87 13.55 -7.68
N LYS A 89 54.03 14.06 -8.15
CA LYS A 89 54.38 14.11 -9.58
C LYS A 89 54.53 12.72 -10.20
N GLU A 90 54.94 11.73 -9.42
CA GLU A 90 55.14 10.34 -9.86
C GLU A 90 53.82 9.55 -9.90
N THR A 91 52.72 10.15 -9.43
CA THR A 91 51.38 9.54 -9.39
C THR A 91 50.37 10.21 -10.32
N ASN A 92 49.49 9.42 -10.93
CA ASN A 92 48.43 9.95 -11.81
C ASN A 92 47.22 10.43 -10.99
N LEU A 93 47.10 11.74 -10.75
CA LEU A 93 46.02 12.35 -9.97
C LEU A 93 44.86 12.90 -10.82
N THR A 94 44.67 12.42 -12.05
CA THR A 94 43.64 12.95 -12.97
C THR A 94 42.21 12.82 -12.44
N GLU A 95 41.97 11.92 -11.49
CA GLU A 95 40.65 11.65 -10.91
C GLU A 95 40.25 12.63 -9.78
N PHE A 96 41.20 13.43 -9.27
CA PHE A 96 40.95 14.41 -8.20
C PHE A 96 40.85 15.84 -8.75
N SER A 97 39.89 16.61 -8.24
CA SER A 97 39.76 18.05 -8.44
C SER A 97 40.90 18.83 -7.75
N GLU A 98 41.05 20.10 -8.11
CA GLU A 98 42.09 20.98 -7.57
C GLU A 98 42.02 21.11 -6.04
N SER A 99 40.81 21.23 -5.47
CA SER A 99 40.60 21.26 -4.02
C SER A 99 40.89 19.93 -3.34
N GLU A 100 40.55 18.80 -3.97
CA GLU A 100 40.82 17.45 -3.45
C GLU A 100 42.32 17.17 -3.43
N ARG A 101 43.06 17.61 -4.45
CA ARG A 101 44.53 17.50 -4.49
C ARG A 101 45.20 18.34 -3.42
N GLN A 102 44.71 19.54 -3.15
CA GLN A 102 45.23 20.37 -2.06
C GLN A 102 45.03 19.67 -0.70
N HIS A 103 43.84 19.15 -0.44
CA HIS A 103 43.55 18.40 0.78
C HIS A 103 44.46 17.15 0.91
N LEU A 104 44.68 16.42 -0.19
CA LEU A 104 45.61 15.28 -0.22
C LEU A 104 47.05 15.70 0.10
N VAL A 105 47.52 16.83 -0.44
CA VAL A 105 48.85 17.40 -0.14
C VAL A 105 49.00 17.70 1.35
N ASP A 106 48.01 18.39 1.93
CA ASP A 106 48.01 18.77 3.35
C ASP A 106 48.01 17.52 4.26
N LEU A 107 47.25 16.50 3.87
CA LEU A 107 47.18 15.22 4.57
C LEU A 107 48.53 14.49 4.57
N ILE A 108 49.19 14.37 3.41
CA ILE A 108 50.50 13.72 3.26
C ILE A 108 51.60 14.51 4.00
N LEU A 109 51.54 15.85 3.98
CA LEU A 109 52.45 16.70 4.76
C LEU A 109 52.33 16.41 6.25
N SER A 110 51.11 16.29 6.77
CA SER A 110 50.88 15.95 8.18
C SER A 110 51.49 14.59 8.57
N PHE A 111 51.39 13.60 7.67
CA PHE A 111 51.97 12.27 7.89
C PHE A 111 53.50 12.32 7.85
N SER A 112 54.08 13.05 6.89
CA SER A 112 55.53 13.17 6.78
C SER A 112 56.18 13.78 8.03
N ASP A 113 55.55 14.77 8.65
CA ASP A 113 56.08 15.38 9.88
C ASP A 113 56.11 14.37 11.03
N ARG A 114 55.06 13.54 11.16
CA ARG A 114 54.99 12.45 12.15
C ARG A 114 55.96 11.30 11.85
N LEU A 115 56.22 11.03 10.57
CA LEU A 115 57.17 9.99 10.15
C LEU A 115 58.61 10.31 10.62
N THR A 116 58.99 11.58 10.62
CA THR A 116 60.30 12.04 11.16
C THR A 116 60.48 11.77 12.66
N GLU A 117 59.40 11.65 13.44
CA GLU A 117 59.46 11.31 14.87
C GLU A 117 59.63 9.81 15.11
N ARG A 118 59.28 8.96 14.12
CA ARG A 118 59.32 7.49 14.19
C ARG A 118 60.56 6.84 13.55
N VAL A 119 61.56 7.64 13.15
CA VAL A 119 62.75 7.23 12.38
C VAL A 119 63.62 6.15 13.07
N GLY A 120 63.44 5.91 14.37
CA GLY A 120 64.14 4.85 15.12
C GLY A 120 63.56 3.44 15.02
N VAL A 121 62.41 3.23 14.35
CA VAL A 121 61.62 1.97 14.40
C VAL A 121 61.53 1.25 13.05
N PHE A 122 62.38 1.57 12.06
CA PHE A 122 62.29 1.00 10.70
C PHE A 122 62.75 -0.47 10.64
N ASN A 123 61.96 -1.40 11.17
CA ASN A 123 62.09 -2.84 10.95
C ASN A 123 61.26 -3.24 9.72
N HIS A 124 61.72 -2.83 8.52
CA HIS A 124 61.17 -3.15 7.19
C HIS A 124 60.01 -2.28 6.66
N SER A 125 59.15 -1.71 7.52
CA SER A 125 58.07 -0.79 7.10
C SER A 125 57.64 0.18 8.21
N VAL A 126 57.04 1.32 7.84
CA VAL A 126 56.35 2.26 8.74
C VAL A 126 54.90 2.37 8.32
N ILE A 127 53.97 2.17 9.26
CA ILE A 127 52.53 2.20 9.03
C ILE A 127 51.90 3.18 10.01
N GLU A 128 50.92 3.95 9.54
CA GLU A 128 50.09 4.81 10.38
C GLU A 128 48.63 4.75 9.94
N CYS A 129 47.75 4.46 10.88
CA CYS A 129 46.31 4.54 10.70
C CYS A 129 45.77 5.74 11.48
N SER A 130 44.97 6.59 10.84
CA SER A 130 44.40 7.78 11.48
C SER A 130 42.97 8.06 11.02
N ALA A 131 42.20 8.67 11.92
CA ALA A 131 40.89 9.22 11.59
C ALA A 131 41.03 10.48 10.73
N GLY A 132 40.16 10.65 9.74
CA GLY A 132 40.08 11.88 8.96
C GLY A 132 38.71 12.06 8.31
N ASN A 133 38.62 13.06 7.44
CA ASN A 133 37.43 13.31 6.62
C ASN A 133 37.73 12.94 5.17
N SER A 134 36.74 12.41 4.45
CA SER A 134 36.91 11.99 3.06
C SER A 134 37.37 13.17 2.21
N ILE A 135 38.32 12.91 1.32
CA ILE A 135 38.82 13.92 0.39
C ILE A 135 37.72 14.40 -0.55
N THR A 136 36.82 13.50 -0.99
CA THR A 136 35.70 13.81 -1.87
C THR A 136 34.45 14.30 -1.14
N TYR A 137 34.24 13.88 0.12
CA TYR A 137 33.10 14.28 0.94
C TYR A 137 33.54 14.75 2.35
N PRO A 138 33.84 16.04 2.55
CA PRO A 138 34.46 16.54 3.78
C PRO A 138 33.67 16.30 5.08
N GLU A 139 32.36 16.03 5.00
CA GLU A 139 31.53 15.70 6.17
C GLU A 139 31.47 14.19 6.48
N ARG A 140 32.02 13.34 5.60
CA ARG A 140 32.05 11.89 5.78
C ARG A 140 33.33 11.51 6.53
N PRO A 141 33.24 10.91 7.73
CA PRO A 141 34.42 10.39 8.40
C PRO A 141 35.00 9.21 7.60
N VAL A 142 36.32 9.08 7.62
CA VAL A 142 37.09 8.02 6.93
C VAL A 142 38.29 7.60 7.77
N THR A 143 38.86 6.45 7.45
CA THR A 143 40.14 6.01 8.01
C THR A 143 41.23 6.15 6.95
N ASN A 144 42.30 6.88 7.27
CA ASN A 144 43.48 7.02 6.44
C ASN A 144 44.54 6.00 6.87
N VAL A 145 45.09 5.26 5.91
CA VAL A 145 46.18 4.30 6.14
C VAL A 145 47.37 4.70 5.28
N PHE A 146 48.47 5.04 5.94
CA PHE A 146 49.75 5.37 5.29
C PHE A 146 50.74 4.24 5.50
N VAL A 147 51.47 3.89 4.44
CA VAL A 147 52.45 2.80 4.44
C VAL A 147 53.70 3.24 3.70
N VAL A 148 54.86 3.10 4.36
CA VAL A 148 56.19 3.24 3.77
C VAL A 148 56.93 1.93 3.93
N SER A 149 57.41 1.33 2.85
CA SER A 149 58.09 0.03 2.85
C SER A 149 59.19 0.01 1.79
N TYR A 150 60.13 -0.94 1.86
CA TYR A 150 60.98 -1.28 0.72
C TYR A 150 60.13 -1.63 -0.51
N ASP A 151 60.58 -1.22 -1.70
CA ASP A 151 59.87 -1.56 -2.92
C ASP A 151 60.00 -3.03 -3.29
N MET A 152 58.86 -3.72 -3.30
CA MET A 152 58.75 -5.16 -3.48
C MET A 152 57.44 -5.50 -4.19
N PRO A 153 57.37 -6.61 -4.96
CA PRO A 153 56.12 -7.06 -5.53
C PRO A 153 55.10 -7.44 -4.45
N PHE A 154 53.81 -7.38 -4.79
CA PHE A 154 52.66 -7.82 -3.97
C PHE A 154 52.27 -6.94 -2.76
N ILE A 155 52.96 -5.82 -2.48
CA ILE A 155 52.65 -4.94 -1.34
C ILE A 155 51.18 -4.49 -1.36
N VAL A 156 50.74 -3.88 -2.47
CA VAL A 156 49.39 -3.32 -2.63
C VAL A 156 48.30 -4.37 -2.46
N ASP A 157 48.41 -5.49 -3.19
CA ASP A 157 47.36 -6.50 -3.21
C ASP A 157 47.23 -7.20 -1.84
N SER A 158 48.36 -7.43 -1.16
CA SER A 158 48.40 -8.06 0.16
C SER A 158 47.77 -7.16 1.25
N ILE A 159 47.96 -5.84 1.18
CA ILE A 159 47.30 -4.90 2.10
C ILE A 159 45.79 -4.85 1.84
N ARG A 160 45.36 -4.80 0.58
CA ARG A 160 43.92 -4.77 0.21
C ARG A 160 43.17 -6.01 0.70
N MET A 161 43.85 -7.15 0.82
CA MET A 161 43.26 -8.38 1.39
C MET A 161 42.87 -8.21 2.86
N ILE A 162 43.65 -7.45 3.63
CA ILE A 162 43.34 -7.15 5.04
C ILE A 162 42.04 -6.34 5.12
N PHE A 163 41.94 -5.27 4.32
CA PHE A 163 40.75 -4.42 4.29
C PHE A 163 39.49 -5.21 3.91
N LYS A 164 39.59 -6.07 2.88
CA LYS A 164 38.48 -6.92 2.45
C LYS A 164 38.03 -7.88 3.56
N LYS A 165 38.97 -8.50 4.30
CA LYS A 165 38.66 -9.38 5.44
C LYS A 165 38.01 -8.64 6.61
N MET A 166 38.34 -7.37 6.81
CA MET A 166 37.73 -6.51 7.83
C MET A 166 36.39 -5.89 7.39
N GLY A 167 35.94 -6.15 6.15
CA GLY A 167 34.73 -5.54 5.59
C GLY A 167 34.88 -4.05 5.26
N CYS A 168 36.11 -3.53 5.28
CA CYS A 168 36.41 -2.13 4.97
C CYS A 168 36.39 -1.90 3.45
N LYS A 169 35.67 -0.88 3.02
CA LYS A 169 35.66 -0.46 1.62
C LYS A 169 36.79 0.54 1.37
N VAL A 170 37.66 0.27 0.41
CA VAL A 170 38.65 1.23 -0.09
C VAL A 170 37.93 2.27 -0.96
N LEU A 171 37.98 3.54 -0.55
CA LEU A 171 37.40 4.68 -1.26
C LEU A 171 38.39 5.25 -2.27
N HIS A 172 39.63 5.50 -1.83
CA HIS A 172 40.72 6.01 -2.66
C HIS A 172 42.03 5.31 -2.35
N MET A 173 42.96 5.35 -3.31
CA MET A 173 44.29 4.77 -3.17
C MET A 173 45.31 5.61 -3.94
N LEU A 174 46.49 5.83 -3.33
CA LEU A 174 47.66 6.37 -3.99
C LEU A 174 48.83 5.40 -3.79
N ASN A 175 49.55 5.09 -4.88
CA ASN A 175 50.73 4.24 -4.85
C ASN A 175 51.87 4.92 -5.62
N ALA A 176 52.91 5.34 -4.89
CA ALA A 176 54.13 5.90 -5.43
C ALA A 176 55.29 4.91 -5.19
N VAL A 177 55.94 4.49 -6.27
CA VAL A 177 56.98 3.47 -6.27
C VAL A 177 58.32 4.11 -6.64
N GLN A 178 59.43 3.71 -6.00
CA GLN A 178 60.81 4.19 -6.23
C GLN A 178 61.18 5.55 -5.62
N LEU A 179 60.76 5.82 -4.39
CA LEU A 179 61.16 7.03 -3.67
C LEU A 179 62.59 6.91 -3.12
N ASP A 180 63.43 7.91 -3.38
CA ASP A 180 64.72 8.08 -2.69
C ASP A 180 64.46 8.24 -1.18
N PRO A 181 65.00 7.38 -0.31
CA PRO A 181 64.82 7.46 1.14
C PRO A 181 65.07 8.85 1.74
N LYS A 182 65.98 9.63 1.14
CA LYS A 182 66.29 11.01 1.56
C LYS A 182 65.09 11.96 1.44
N ILE A 183 64.17 11.69 0.51
CA ILE A 183 62.92 12.46 0.29
C ILE A 183 62.03 12.40 1.53
N LEU A 184 62.05 11.27 2.25
CA LEU A 184 61.30 11.04 3.49
C LEU A 184 62.15 11.29 4.75
N GLY A 185 63.40 11.77 4.59
CA GLY A 185 64.34 11.95 5.71
C GLY A 185 64.92 10.65 6.27
N LEU A 186 64.84 9.55 5.52
CA LEU A 186 65.32 8.22 5.91
C LEU A 186 66.73 7.93 5.34
N ASN A 187 67.55 7.20 6.10
CA ASN A 187 68.87 6.73 5.67
C ASN A 187 68.81 5.25 5.21
N ALA A 188 67.97 4.94 4.23
CA ALA A 188 67.94 3.60 3.60
C ALA A 188 68.81 3.57 2.32
N LYS A 189 69.30 2.39 1.94
CA LYS A 189 70.10 2.18 0.72
C LYS A 189 69.27 1.81 -0.49
N ASP A 190 68.08 1.25 -0.26
CA ASP A 190 67.18 0.73 -1.27
C ASP A 190 66.00 1.69 -1.49
N GLU A 191 65.40 1.61 -2.67
CA GLU A 191 64.21 2.39 -3.03
C GLU A 191 62.99 2.01 -2.17
N LEU A 192 62.14 2.99 -1.86
CA LEU A 192 60.95 2.81 -1.01
C LEU A 192 59.66 2.99 -1.82
N SER A 193 58.59 2.31 -1.42
CA SER A 193 57.22 2.58 -1.86
C SER A 193 56.47 3.36 -0.78
N PHE A 194 55.72 4.38 -1.19
CA PHE A 194 54.75 5.10 -0.36
C PHE A 194 53.34 4.79 -0.85
N ILE A 195 52.49 4.31 0.04
CA ILE A 195 51.12 3.94 -0.28
C ILE A 195 50.18 4.60 0.72
N TRP A 196 49.10 5.18 0.20
CA TRP A 196 48.00 5.71 0.99
C TRP A 196 46.69 5.06 0.57
N PHE A 197 45.86 4.72 1.56
CA PHE A 197 44.48 4.29 1.37
C PHE A 197 43.52 5.16 2.17
N GLU A 198 42.42 5.57 1.54
CA GLU A 198 41.23 6.07 2.24
C GLU A 198 40.22 4.94 2.35
N LEU A 199 39.81 4.60 3.57
CA LEU A 199 38.82 3.57 3.86
C LEU A 199 37.55 4.17 4.44
N ASP A 200 36.42 3.50 4.25
CA ASP A 200 35.18 3.84 4.96
C ASP A 200 35.38 3.83 6.48
N TRP A 201 34.66 4.68 7.21
CA TRP A 201 34.80 4.80 8.66
C TRP A 201 34.44 3.50 9.38
N PHE A 202 35.28 3.08 10.32
CA PHE A 202 34.97 2.06 11.31
C PHE A 202 35.40 2.57 12.69
N ASP A 203 34.51 2.44 13.67
CA ASP A 203 34.66 3.09 14.97
C ASP A 203 35.33 2.14 15.98
N GLN A 204 36.60 2.43 16.34
CA GLN A 204 37.30 2.00 17.57
C GLN A 204 38.79 2.39 17.49
N SER A 205 39.26 3.25 18.40
CA SER A 205 40.69 3.63 18.50
C SER A 205 41.61 2.42 18.76
N ASP A 206 41.13 1.39 19.46
CA ASP A 206 41.85 0.13 19.70
C ASP A 206 42.00 -0.72 18.41
N SER A 207 41.24 -0.41 17.35
CA SER A 207 41.31 -1.12 16.06
C SER A 207 42.40 -0.59 15.11
N PHE A 208 42.90 0.65 15.31
CA PHE A 208 43.98 1.20 14.47
C PHE A 208 45.31 0.51 14.74
N GLY A 209 45.69 0.32 16.02
CA GLY A 209 46.90 -0.45 16.37
C GLY A 209 46.85 -1.88 15.85
N LEU A 210 45.69 -2.55 15.97
CA LEU A 210 45.48 -3.89 15.41
C LEU A 210 45.63 -3.92 13.87
N LEU A 211 45.14 -2.89 13.18
CA LEU A 211 45.28 -2.76 11.73
C LEU A 211 46.74 -2.51 11.33
N GLU A 212 47.44 -1.64 12.03
CA GLU A 212 48.88 -1.39 11.86
C GLU A 212 49.68 -2.69 12.03
N ASP A 213 49.44 -3.45 13.12
CA ASP A 213 50.10 -4.73 13.39
C ASP A 213 49.82 -5.77 12.30
N ARG A 214 48.57 -5.86 11.81
CA ARG A 214 48.20 -6.78 10.71
C ARG A 214 48.90 -6.42 9.41
N ILE A 215 48.98 -5.13 9.08
CA ILE A 215 49.68 -4.65 7.88
C ILE A 215 51.18 -4.95 8.02
N ALA A 216 51.77 -4.68 9.19
CA ALA A 216 53.20 -4.94 9.45
C ALA A 216 53.54 -6.43 9.29
N GLY A 217 52.71 -7.33 9.84
CA GLY A 217 52.89 -8.76 9.70
C GLY A 217 52.85 -9.22 8.24
N VAL A 218 51.89 -8.72 7.45
CA VAL A 218 51.80 -9.06 6.02
C VAL A 218 52.97 -8.50 5.21
N LEU A 219 53.44 -7.30 5.50
CA LEU A 219 54.62 -6.73 4.82
C LEU A 219 55.90 -7.49 5.16
N TYR A 220 56.01 -7.99 6.39
CA TYR A 220 57.10 -8.87 6.78
C TYR A 220 57.05 -10.21 6.03
N ASP A 221 55.87 -10.82 5.88
CA ASP A 221 55.69 -12.03 5.05
C ASP A 221 56.12 -11.79 3.59
N VAL A 222 55.69 -10.66 2.99
CA VAL A 222 56.09 -10.24 1.65
C VAL A 222 57.61 -10.11 1.54
N PHE A 223 58.23 -9.44 2.50
CA PHE A 223 59.69 -9.27 2.54
C PHE A 223 60.43 -10.61 2.57
N GLN A 224 60.03 -11.52 3.46
CA GLN A 224 60.66 -12.83 3.60
C GLN A 224 60.53 -13.65 2.31
N ALA A 225 59.33 -13.69 1.71
CA ALA A 225 59.08 -14.41 0.47
C ALA A 225 59.92 -13.86 -0.71
N VAL A 226 60.02 -12.53 -0.83
CA VAL A 226 60.79 -11.87 -1.91
C VAL A 226 62.29 -12.05 -1.72
N ARG A 227 62.79 -11.92 -0.48
CA ARG A 227 64.21 -12.13 -0.14
C ARG A 227 64.67 -13.53 -0.52
N ASP A 228 63.90 -14.55 -0.15
CA ASP A 228 64.30 -15.95 -0.31
C ASP A 228 63.85 -16.57 -1.64
N TRP A 229 63.14 -15.82 -2.49
CA TRP A 229 62.58 -16.28 -3.76
C TRP A 229 63.57 -17.10 -4.61
N ARG A 230 64.76 -16.52 -4.87
CA ARG A 230 65.79 -17.17 -5.70
C ARG A 230 66.34 -18.43 -5.04
N VAL A 231 66.52 -18.40 -3.71
CA VAL A 231 67.04 -19.53 -2.94
C VAL A 231 66.04 -20.70 -2.95
N MET A 232 64.73 -20.42 -2.86
CA MET A 232 63.69 -21.45 -2.99
C MET A 232 63.70 -22.10 -4.38
N GLN A 233 63.90 -21.32 -5.45
CA GLN A 233 64.05 -21.85 -6.81
C GLN A 233 65.33 -22.69 -6.99
N GLU A 234 66.43 -22.30 -6.34
CA GLU A 234 67.68 -23.07 -6.36
C GLU A 234 67.51 -24.43 -5.67
N ARG A 235 66.86 -24.48 -4.49
CA ARG A 235 66.56 -25.74 -3.79
C ARG A 235 65.67 -26.69 -4.59
N LEU A 236 64.66 -26.15 -5.27
CA LEU A 236 63.84 -26.94 -6.20
C LEU A 236 64.73 -27.58 -7.29
N LYS A 237 65.64 -26.81 -7.88
CA LYS A 237 66.57 -27.30 -8.91
C LYS A 237 67.56 -28.34 -8.37
N GLU A 238 68.01 -28.21 -7.13
CA GLU A 238 68.86 -29.19 -6.45
C GLU A 238 68.13 -30.54 -6.30
N VAL A 239 66.87 -30.53 -5.84
CA VAL A 239 66.06 -31.75 -5.75
C VAL A 239 65.83 -32.37 -7.13
N VAL A 240 65.52 -31.56 -8.15
CA VAL A 240 65.36 -32.03 -9.54
C VAL A 240 66.65 -32.64 -10.10
N ALA A 241 67.83 -32.17 -9.67
CA ALA A 241 69.09 -32.78 -10.06
C ALA A 241 69.22 -34.22 -9.53
N THR A 242 68.66 -34.52 -8.34
CA THR A 242 68.60 -35.91 -7.83
C THR A 242 67.73 -36.81 -8.72
N TRP A 243 66.62 -36.28 -9.28
CA TRP A 243 65.76 -37.02 -10.20
C TRP A 243 66.47 -37.39 -11.50
N ARG A 244 67.40 -36.55 -11.98
CA ARG A 244 68.17 -36.84 -13.19
C ARG A 244 69.29 -37.88 -12.98
N ASN A 245 69.75 -38.05 -11.74
CA ASN A 245 70.95 -38.81 -11.42
C ASN A 245 70.68 -40.17 -10.72
N HIS A 246 69.45 -40.43 -10.27
CA HIS A 246 69.08 -41.70 -9.64
C HIS A 246 68.82 -42.83 -10.67
N LYS A 247 68.89 -44.08 -10.21
CA LYS A 247 68.66 -45.27 -11.05
C LYS A 247 67.17 -45.45 -11.40
N ILE A 248 66.86 -45.51 -12.70
CA ILE A 248 65.50 -45.71 -13.24
C ILE A 248 65.37 -47.14 -13.77
N ASN A 249 64.26 -47.84 -13.46
CA ASN A 249 64.01 -49.22 -13.92
C ASN A 249 62.74 -49.29 -14.78
N GLY A 250 62.88 -49.30 -16.11
CA GLY A 250 61.78 -49.54 -17.08
C GLY A 250 61.36 -48.31 -17.89
N ASP A 251 60.80 -48.54 -19.08
CA ASP A 251 60.44 -47.48 -20.05
C ASP A 251 59.33 -46.55 -19.53
N THR A 252 58.34 -47.07 -18.80
CA THR A 252 57.26 -46.28 -18.20
C THR A 252 57.79 -45.27 -17.17
N SER A 253 58.79 -45.66 -16.39
CA SER A 253 59.44 -44.77 -15.42
C SER A 253 60.26 -43.67 -16.09
N VAL A 254 60.79 -43.90 -17.30
CA VAL A 254 61.50 -42.89 -18.10
C VAL A 254 60.55 -41.83 -18.66
N GLU A 255 59.39 -42.24 -19.19
CA GLU A 255 58.37 -41.31 -19.65
C GLU A 255 57.77 -40.48 -18.51
N ASN A 256 57.57 -41.10 -17.35
CA ASN A 256 57.10 -40.41 -16.15
C ASN A 256 58.12 -39.39 -15.64
N LEU A 257 59.42 -39.72 -15.66
CA LEU A 257 60.47 -38.75 -15.35
C LEU A 257 60.49 -37.58 -16.33
N ALA A 258 60.39 -37.84 -17.64
CA ALA A 258 60.41 -36.79 -18.66
C ALA A 258 59.23 -35.82 -18.49
N GLU A 259 58.03 -36.32 -18.19
CA GLU A 259 56.87 -35.49 -17.90
C GLU A 259 57.04 -34.71 -16.58
N SER A 260 57.61 -35.35 -15.54
CA SER A 260 57.94 -34.70 -14.26
C SER A 260 58.91 -33.54 -14.42
N LEU A 261 59.97 -33.71 -15.21
CA LEU A 261 60.93 -32.65 -15.51
C LEU A 261 60.27 -31.48 -16.26
N ALA A 262 59.49 -31.77 -17.30
CA ALA A 262 58.76 -30.75 -18.06
C ALA A 262 57.79 -29.95 -17.18
N PHE A 263 57.14 -30.61 -16.22
CA PHE A 263 56.25 -29.94 -15.27
C PHE A 263 57.01 -29.03 -14.30
N ILE A 264 58.16 -29.45 -13.78
CA ILE A 264 58.92 -28.60 -12.88
C ILE A 264 59.49 -27.38 -13.62
N ASP A 265 59.94 -27.54 -14.87
CA ASP A 265 60.33 -26.40 -15.71
C ASP A 265 59.16 -25.41 -15.89
N TRP A 266 57.94 -25.91 -16.08
CA TRP A 266 56.72 -25.09 -16.12
C TRP A 266 56.43 -24.42 -14.76
N ILE A 267 56.57 -25.13 -13.64
CA ILE A 267 56.37 -24.57 -12.29
C ILE A 267 57.33 -23.42 -11.99
N ILE A 268 58.59 -23.51 -12.41
CA ILE A 268 59.57 -22.43 -12.18
C ILE A 268 59.11 -21.09 -12.79
N GLU A 269 58.40 -21.14 -13.92
CA GLU A 269 57.87 -19.97 -14.63
C GLU A 269 56.50 -19.53 -14.09
N PHE A 270 55.62 -20.48 -13.75
CA PHE A 270 54.20 -20.24 -13.47
C PHE A 270 53.79 -20.36 -11.99
N PHE A 271 54.75 -20.47 -11.06
CA PHE A 271 54.49 -20.58 -9.62
C PHE A 271 55.17 -19.46 -8.83
N THR A 272 54.37 -18.76 -8.02
CA THR A 272 54.85 -17.81 -7.02
C THR A 272 55.27 -18.54 -5.75
N PHE A 273 56.57 -18.80 -5.58
CA PHE A 273 57.18 -19.35 -4.36
C PHE A 273 57.07 -18.38 -3.18
N ILE A 274 56.43 -18.83 -2.10
CA ILE A 274 56.17 -18.03 -0.89
C ILE A 274 56.94 -18.56 0.33
N GLY A 275 57.12 -19.89 0.41
CA GLY A 275 57.90 -20.51 1.47
C GLY A 275 58.38 -21.91 1.11
N SER A 276 59.46 -22.36 1.74
CA SER A 276 59.99 -23.71 1.56
C SER A 276 60.49 -24.31 2.87
N ARG A 277 60.43 -25.64 2.98
CA ARG A 277 60.96 -26.37 4.14
C ARG A 277 61.28 -27.81 3.77
N SER A 278 62.38 -28.34 4.31
CA SER A 278 62.88 -29.68 3.97
C SER A 278 62.66 -30.67 5.12
N TYR A 279 62.40 -31.93 4.77
CA TYR A 279 62.13 -33.02 5.69
C TYR A 279 62.98 -34.24 5.34
N HIS A 280 63.47 -34.94 6.36
CA HIS A 280 64.16 -36.21 6.25
C HIS A 280 63.22 -37.36 6.63
N LEU A 281 63.23 -38.44 5.87
CA LEU A 281 62.43 -39.63 6.14
C LEU A 281 63.18 -40.58 7.08
N ASP A 282 62.71 -40.70 8.32
CA ASP A 282 63.18 -41.71 9.26
C ASP A 282 62.35 -43.00 9.14
N ARG A 283 63.04 -44.13 8.99
CA ARG A 283 62.44 -45.47 8.85
C ARG A 283 62.70 -46.37 10.07
N GLN A 284 63.20 -45.84 11.19
CA GLN A 284 63.59 -46.63 12.36
C GLN A 284 62.39 -47.07 13.27
N GLY A 285 61.15 -46.69 12.94
CA GLY A 285 59.92 -47.05 13.68
C GLY A 285 58.98 -48.04 12.97
N VAL A 286 57.85 -48.41 13.62
CA VAL A 286 56.79 -49.29 13.05
C VAL A 286 56.15 -48.70 11.79
N GLN A 287 56.26 -47.38 11.62
CA GLN A 287 55.77 -46.57 10.52
C GLN A 287 56.89 -45.57 10.17
N PRO A 288 57.15 -45.30 8.87
CA PRO A 288 58.06 -44.24 8.50
C PRO A 288 57.56 -42.89 9.05
N VAL A 289 58.45 -41.96 9.38
CA VAL A 289 58.09 -40.62 9.88
C VAL A 289 58.97 -39.56 9.21
N LEU A 290 58.38 -38.43 8.82
CA LEU A 290 59.11 -37.30 8.27
C LEU A 290 59.51 -36.32 9.40
N HIS A 291 60.81 -36.11 9.57
CA HIS A 291 61.37 -35.15 10.52
C HIS A 291 61.77 -33.86 9.82
N LEU A 292 61.42 -32.72 10.42
CA LEU A 292 61.86 -31.41 9.96
C LEU A 292 63.40 -31.30 10.04
N ILE A 293 64.02 -30.78 8.99
CA ILE A 293 65.42 -30.38 9.02
C ILE A 293 65.49 -28.96 9.60
N ASP A 294 66.02 -28.80 10.81
CA ASP A 294 66.15 -27.50 11.50
C ASP A 294 66.96 -26.50 10.66
N GLY A 295 66.52 -25.24 10.61
CA GLY A 295 67.16 -24.18 9.81
C GLY A 295 66.89 -24.27 8.30
N SER A 296 66.08 -25.23 7.86
CA SER A 296 65.69 -25.35 6.44
C SER A 296 64.51 -24.45 6.06
N GLY A 297 63.89 -23.70 6.98
CA GLY A 297 62.80 -22.78 6.66
C GLY A 297 63.24 -21.60 5.79
N LEU A 298 62.52 -21.31 4.71
CA LEU A 298 62.69 -20.11 3.88
C LEU A 298 61.35 -19.41 3.62
N GLY A 299 61.40 -18.11 3.34
CA GLY A 299 60.22 -17.29 3.10
C GLY A 299 59.32 -17.22 4.33
N VAL A 300 58.01 -17.33 4.15
CA VAL A 300 57.05 -17.32 5.28
C VAL A 300 57.16 -18.55 6.21
N LEU A 301 57.97 -19.56 5.83
CA LEU A 301 58.27 -20.72 6.66
C LEU A 301 59.61 -20.61 7.40
N SER A 302 60.25 -19.43 7.37
CA SER A 302 61.48 -19.13 8.12
C SER A 302 61.33 -19.38 9.62
N ASP A 303 62.42 -19.77 10.27
CA ASP A 303 62.46 -20.08 11.71
C ASP A 303 62.60 -18.83 12.61
N GLU A 304 62.47 -17.61 12.05
CA GLU A 304 62.53 -16.33 12.77
C GLU A 304 61.32 -16.09 13.73
N PRO A 305 61.48 -15.34 14.85
CA PRO A 305 60.53 -15.32 15.97
C PRO A 305 59.14 -14.68 15.72
N HIS A 306 58.87 -14.14 14.53
CA HIS A 306 57.59 -13.47 14.22
C HIS A 306 56.54 -14.35 13.54
N ALA A 307 56.87 -15.59 13.17
CA ALA A 307 55.91 -16.51 12.56
C ALA A 307 54.87 -17.00 13.59
N GLN A 308 53.72 -16.31 13.69
CA GLN A 308 52.57 -16.74 14.51
C GLN A 308 51.91 -18.05 14.05
N THR A 309 52.40 -18.70 12.98
CA THR A 309 51.87 -19.97 12.46
C THR A 309 52.87 -21.12 12.65
N LYS A 310 53.13 -21.50 13.91
CA LYS A 310 53.72 -22.81 14.23
C LYS A 310 52.68 -23.94 14.16
N GLN A 311 51.98 -24.10 13.04
CA GLN A 311 51.17 -25.29 12.77
C GLN A 311 51.14 -25.63 11.29
N TYR A 312 52.04 -26.50 10.85
CA TYR A 312 51.72 -27.46 9.80
C TYR A 312 52.13 -28.84 10.30
N VAL A 313 51.11 -29.63 10.61
CA VAL A 313 51.16 -30.94 11.21
C VAL A 313 51.88 -31.92 10.28
N SER A 314 52.73 -32.76 10.89
CA SER A 314 53.22 -34.03 10.35
C SER A 314 52.04 -34.89 9.89
N VAL A 315 51.81 -35.00 8.58
CA VAL A 315 50.93 -36.05 8.04
C VAL A 315 51.77 -37.24 7.60
N LEU A 316 51.27 -38.40 8.00
CA LEU A 316 51.89 -39.72 8.06
C LEU A 316 52.13 -40.37 6.68
N PRO A 317 53.24 -41.11 6.51
CA PRO A 317 53.61 -41.91 5.33
C PRO A 317 52.64 -43.01 4.86
N ASN A 318 51.50 -43.24 5.52
CA ASN A 318 50.64 -44.40 5.22
C ASN A 318 49.99 -44.39 3.82
N GLN A 319 49.90 -43.24 3.15
CA GLN A 319 49.48 -43.18 1.74
C GLN A 319 50.66 -43.25 0.74
N LEU A 320 51.92 -43.25 1.19
CA LEU A 320 53.10 -43.31 0.31
C LEU A 320 53.40 -44.73 -0.19
N GLU A 321 52.87 -45.77 0.47
CA GLU A 321 53.21 -47.17 0.20
C GLU A 321 52.00 -48.07 -0.17
N GLN A 322 50.75 -47.61 -0.01
CA GLN A 322 49.58 -48.44 -0.33
C GLN A 322 49.02 -48.14 -1.72
N GLN A 323 49.27 -49.09 -2.64
CA GLN A 323 48.53 -49.34 -3.89
C GLN A 323 48.81 -48.45 -5.13
N GLN A 324 50.06 -48.08 -5.40
CA GLN A 324 50.48 -47.75 -6.77
C GLN A 324 51.78 -48.50 -7.11
N SER A 325 51.83 -49.11 -8.31
CA SER A 325 53.01 -49.88 -8.78
C SER A 325 54.22 -48.98 -9.07
N GLU A 326 54.02 -47.66 -9.14
CA GLU A 326 55.05 -46.62 -9.26
C GLU A 326 54.71 -45.44 -8.35
N VAL A 327 55.73 -44.87 -7.70
CA VAL A 327 55.62 -43.80 -6.71
C VAL A 327 55.94 -42.46 -7.40
N PRO A 328 55.05 -41.46 -7.46
CA PRO A 328 55.27 -40.23 -8.25
C PRO A 328 56.43 -39.35 -7.74
N TYR A 329 57.11 -38.58 -8.60
CA TYR A 329 58.22 -37.71 -8.17
C TYR A 329 57.77 -36.51 -7.32
N PHE A 330 56.54 -36.03 -7.54
CA PHE A 330 55.94 -34.93 -6.80
C PHE A 330 54.41 -35.12 -6.71
N TYR A 331 53.76 -34.35 -5.83
CA TYR A 331 52.32 -34.16 -5.86
C TYR A 331 51.96 -32.72 -5.49
N LEU A 332 50.75 -32.30 -5.90
CA LEU A 332 50.18 -30.99 -5.61
C LEU A 332 48.95 -31.14 -4.70
N SER A 333 48.85 -30.29 -3.70
CA SER A 333 47.68 -30.19 -2.80
C SER A 333 47.49 -28.73 -2.38
N LYS A 334 46.56 -28.46 -1.47
CA LYS A 334 46.32 -27.14 -0.85
C LYS A 334 46.67 -27.20 0.64
N THR A 335 47.28 -26.14 1.16
CA THR A 335 47.42 -25.98 2.62
C THR A 335 46.12 -25.49 3.24
N ARG A 336 45.93 -25.72 4.55
CA ARG A 336 44.78 -25.22 5.33
C ARG A 336 44.85 -23.72 5.66
N THR A 337 45.83 -23.01 5.14
CA THR A 337 46.10 -21.61 5.46
C THR A 337 45.97 -20.76 4.21
N ALA A 338 45.11 -19.74 4.28
CA ALA A 338 45.00 -18.75 3.24
C ALA A 338 46.30 -17.95 3.13
N SER A 339 46.74 -17.66 1.91
CA SER A 339 47.88 -16.80 1.66
C SER A 339 47.67 -15.42 2.30
N THR A 340 48.71 -14.90 2.92
CA THR A 340 48.82 -13.50 3.34
C THR A 340 49.34 -12.61 2.20
N ILE A 341 49.92 -13.21 1.17
CA ILE A 341 50.59 -12.53 0.04
C ILE A 341 49.76 -12.68 -1.25
N HIS A 342 49.67 -11.61 -2.03
CA HIS A 342 49.12 -11.52 -3.39
C HIS A 342 47.61 -11.74 -3.53
N ARG A 343 47.06 -12.90 -3.13
CA ARG A 343 45.63 -13.24 -3.26
C ARG A 343 45.10 -14.02 -2.05
N PRO A 344 43.86 -13.78 -1.58
CA PRO A 344 43.30 -14.43 -0.41
C PRO A 344 42.75 -15.82 -0.74
N THR A 345 43.62 -16.70 -1.23
CA THR A 345 43.32 -18.09 -1.59
C THR A 345 44.18 -19.03 -0.76
N TYR A 346 43.71 -20.26 -0.54
CA TYR A 346 44.54 -21.32 0.04
C TYR A 346 45.80 -21.53 -0.80
N THR A 347 46.96 -21.57 -0.13
CA THR A 347 48.24 -21.74 -0.82
C THR A 347 48.36 -23.14 -1.41
N ASP A 348 48.93 -23.20 -2.60
CA ASP A 348 49.29 -24.44 -3.27
C ASP A 348 50.51 -25.05 -2.58
N LEU A 349 50.43 -26.33 -2.24
CA LEU A 349 51.50 -27.13 -1.67
C LEU A 349 52.08 -28.03 -2.75
N LEU A 350 53.31 -27.76 -3.15
CA LEU A 350 54.10 -28.64 -4.00
C LEU A 350 55.08 -29.44 -3.13
N VAL A 351 54.93 -30.76 -3.14
CA VAL A 351 55.83 -31.67 -2.42
C VAL A 351 56.67 -32.43 -3.42
N LEU A 352 57.99 -32.25 -3.34
CA LEU A 352 58.97 -32.97 -4.15
C LEU A 352 59.65 -34.03 -3.30
N ARG A 353 59.77 -35.23 -3.83
CA ARG A 353 60.50 -36.32 -3.16
C ARG A 353 61.98 -36.22 -3.49
N VAL A 354 62.81 -36.41 -2.47
CA VAL A 354 64.28 -36.46 -2.60
C VAL A 354 64.69 -37.92 -2.68
N PHE A 355 65.44 -38.29 -3.72
CA PHE A 355 65.89 -39.66 -3.97
C PHE A 355 67.39 -39.80 -3.76
N SER A 356 67.80 -40.93 -3.17
CA SER A 356 69.20 -41.38 -3.16
C SER A 356 69.63 -41.78 -4.59
N PRO A 357 70.95 -41.88 -4.88
CA PRO A 357 71.45 -42.39 -6.16
C PRO A 357 70.90 -43.77 -6.55
N GLU A 358 70.57 -44.61 -5.57
CA GLU A 358 69.98 -45.95 -5.72
C GLU A 358 68.47 -45.93 -6.01
N GLY A 359 67.84 -44.75 -6.00
CA GLY A 359 66.41 -44.56 -6.27
C GLY A 359 65.51 -44.73 -5.04
N VAL A 360 66.06 -44.65 -3.83
CA VAL A 360 65.28 -44.75 -2.57
C VAL A 360 64.88 -43.35 -2.09
N ILE A 361 63.66 -43.17 -1.59
CA ILE A 361 63.21 -41.88 -1.03
C ILE A 361 63.90 -41.63 0.32
N GLU A 362 64.64 -40.52 0.41
CA GLU A 362 65.35 -40.05 1.61
C GLU A 362 64.61 -38.93 2.34
N GLY A 363 63.69 -38.24 1.69
CA GLY A 363 62.98 -37.10 2.28
C GLY A 363 62.08 -36.35 1.31
N GLU A 364 61.63 -35.17 1.73
CA GLU A 364 60.74 -34.30 0.96
C GLU A 364 61.18 -32.83 1.05
N LEU A 365 61.08 -32.11 -0.06
CA LEU A 365 61.06 -30.65 -0.09
C LEU A 365 59.61 -30.20 -0.27
N ARG A 366 59.11 -29.41 0.68
CA ARG A 366 57.77 -28.83 0.63
C ARG A 366 57.87 -27.35 0.28
N LEU A 367 57.21 -26.97 -0.80
CA LEU A 367 57.11 -25.59 -1.28
C LEU A 367 55.66 -25.14 -1.18
N ILE A 368 55.45 -23.97 -0.59
CA ILE A 368 54.14 -23.32 -0.56
C ILE A 368 54.18 -22.07 -1.43
N GLY A 369 53.08 -21.83 -2.14
CA GLY A 369 53.00 -20.73 -3.08
C GLY A 369 51.65 -20.58 -3.73
N LEU A 370 51.61 -19.87 -4.85
CA LEU A 370 50.41 -19.64 -5.64
C LEU A 370 50.73 -19.78 -7.13
N LEU A 371 49.94 -20.54 -7.87
CA LEU A 371 50.01 -20.50 -9.34
C LEU A 371 49.71 -19.07 -9.86
N THR A 372 50.46 -18.61 -10.85
CA THR A 372 50.28 -17.28 -11.46
C THR A 372 48.99 -17.22 -12.29
N SER A 373 48.46 -16.02 -12.55
CA SER A 373 47.26 -15.90 -13.40
C SER A 373 47.46 -16.51 -14.79
N ASP A 374 48.66 -16.38 -15.37
CA ASP A 374 49.01 -16.99 -16.66
C ASP A 374 48.96 -18.52 -16.61
N ALA A 375 49.26 -19.11 -15.45
CA ALA A 375 49.13 -20.54 -15.21
C ALA A 375 47.66 -21.00 -15.33
N TYR A 376 46.73 -20.18 -14.80
CA TYR A 376 45.29 -20.45 -14.84
C TYR A 376 44.71 -20.25 -16.25
N GLU A 377 45.22 -19.29 -17.02
CA GLU A 377 44.75 -18.99 -18.38
C GLU A 377 45.40 -19.86 -19.46
N SER A 378 46.49 -20.55 -19.12
CA SER A 378 47.19 -21.46 -20.03
C SER A 378 46.28 -22.54 -20.62
N ASN A 379 46.56 -22.94 -21.86
CA ASN A 379 45.84 -24.01 -22.55
C ASN A 379 46.16 -25.36 -21.87
N PRO A 380 45.16 -26.10 -21.34
CA PRO A 380 45.41 -27.39 -20.67
C PRO A 380 46.15 -28.42 -21.51
N LEU A 381 46.07 -28.31 -22.84
CA LEU A 381 46.77 -29.19 -23.78
C LEU A 381 48.30 -28.94 -23.83
N THR A 382 48.78 -27.81 -23.31
CA THR A 382 50.21 -27.48 -23.28
C THR A 382 50.84 -27.68 -21.90
N ILE A 383 50.01 -27.84 -20.86
CA ILE A 383 50.49 -28.03 -19.49
C ILE A 383 50.89 -29.51 -19.30
N PRO A 384 52.14 -29.82 -18.92
CA PRO A 384 52.57 -31.19 -18.64
C PRO A 384 51.68 -31.87 -17.59
N PHE A 385 51.51 -33.19 -17.68
CA PHE A 385 50.53 -34.04 -16.97
C PHE A 385 49.07 -33.76 -17.33
N ILE A 386 48.66 -32.50 -17.35
CA ILE A 386 47.28 -32.11 -17.69
C ILE A 386 46.97 -32.49 -19.13
N ARG A 387 47.90 -32.25 -20.06
CA ARG A 387 47.75 -32.65 -21.47
C ARG A 387 47.44 -34.15 -21.63
N LYS A 388 48.16 -35.02 -20.92
CA LYS A 388 47.94 -36.47 -20.92
C LYS A 388 46.60 -36.84 -20.28
N LYS A 389 46.22 -36.19 -19.16
CA LYS A 389 44.89 -36.38 -18.55
C LYS A 389 43.77 -35.98 -19.52
N VAL A 390 43.89 -34.83 -20.18
CA VAL A 390 42.90 -34.31 -21.14
C VAL A 390 42.77 -35.27 -22.33
N GLU A 391 43.89 -35.69 -22.93
CA GLU A 391 43.91 -36.66 -24.03
C GLU A 391 43.25 -37.98 -23.62
N GLY A 392 43.55 -38.48 -22.42
CA GLY A 392 42.93 -39.68 -21.88
C GLY A 392 41.41 -39.54 -21.69
N VAL A 393 40.93 -38.39 -21.16
CA VAL A 393 39.49 -38.14 -20.95
C VAL A 393 38.77 -38.10 -22.29
N MET A 394 39.37 -37.44 -23.28
CA MET A 394 38.86 -37.38 -24.65
C MET A 394 38.79 -38.77 -25.29
N HIS A 395 39.81 -39.61 -25.08
CA HIS A 395 39.84 -40.99 -25.57
C HIS A 395 38.80 -41.87 -24.86
N GLN A 396 38.68 -41.79 -23.53
CA GLN A 396 37.72 -42.56 -22.74
C GLN A 396 36.27 -42.22 -23.10
N ALA A 397 35.97 -40.95 -23.40
CA ALA A 397 34.64 -40.53 -23.81
C ALA A 397 34.20 -41.18 -25.14
N GLY A 398 35.14 -41.61 -26.00
CA GLY A 398 34.86 -42.40 -27.20
C GLY A 398 33.90 -41.74 -28.21
N LEU A 399 33.77 -40.41 -28.17
CA LEU A 399 32.74 -39.68 -28.89
C LEU A 399 33.04 -39.66 -30.40
N GLN A 400 32.07 -40.08 -31.21
CA GLN A 400 32.17 -40.04 -32.68
C GLN A 400 31.75 -38.68 -33.26
N SER A 401 30.87 -37.95 -32.56
CA SER A 401 30.39 -36.63 -33.00
C SER A 401 31.48 -35.56 -32.87
N ARG A 402 31.80 -34.88 -33.98
CA ARG A 402 32.72 -33.74 -33.99
C ARG A 402 32.23 -32.59 -33.11
N PHE A 403 30.91 -32.43 -33.00
CA PHE A 403 30.29 -31.42 -32.14
C PHE A 403 30.51 -31.75 -30.66
N LEU A 404 30.15 -32.97 -30.23
CA LEU A 404 30.31 -33.37 -28.83
C LEU A 404 31.77 -33.42 -28.39
N ASN A 405 32.70 -33.81 -29.27
CA ASN A 405 34.13 -33.73 -29.00
C ASN A 405 34.60 -32.28 -28.77
N LYS A 406 34.16 -31.33 -29.60
CA LYS A 406 34.48 -29.91 -29.39
C LYS A 406 33.88 -29.38 -28.09
N SER A 407 32.64 -29.77 -27.77
CA SER A 407 31.96 -29.37 -26.54
C SER A 407 32.66 -29.93 -25.30
N LEU A 408 33.05 -31.21 -25.29
CA LEU A 408 33.82 -31.81 -24.20
C LEU A 408 35.17 -31.11 -23.99
N LEU A 409 35.89 -30.85 -25.08
CA LEU A 409 37.15 -30.11 -25.01
C LEU A 409 36.96 -28.70 -24.48
N TYR A 410 35.87 -28.01 -24.86
CA TYR A 410 35.53 -26.70 -24.32
C TYR A 410 35.19 -26.75 -22.82
N ILE A 411 34.43 -27.76 -22.38
CA ILE A 411 34.13 -28.00 -20.95
C ILE A 411 35.43 -28.17 -20.17
N ILE A 412 36.38 -28.98 -20.66
CA ILE A 412 37.67 -29.21 -20.00
C ILE A 412 38.51 -27.93 -20.02
N LYS A 413 38.56 -27.19 -21.13
CA LYS A 413 39.28 -25.91 -21.24
C LYS A 413 38.77 -24.86 -20.27
N THR A 414 37.48 -24.84 -20.01
CA THR A 414 36.86 -23.89 -19.07
C THR A 414 36.76 -24.44 -17.66
N PHE A 415 37.08 -25.71 -17.38
CA PHE A 415 36.97 -26.33 -16.06
C PHE A 415 37.83 -25.60 -15.01
N PRO A 416 37.41 -25.57 -13.72
CA PRO A 416 38.27 -25.06 -12.66
C PRO A 416 39.66 -25.70 -12.75
N ARG A 417 40.70 -24.89 -12.82
CA ARG A 417 42.05 -25.38 -13.12
C ARG A 417 42.57 -26.26 -12.00
N GLU A 418 42.21 -25.92 -10.78
CA GLU A 418 42.45 -26.69 -9.57
C GLU A 418 42.00 -28.14 -9.73
N GLU A 419 40.84 -28.37 -10.37
CA GLU A 419 40.32 -29.72 -10.61
C GLU A 419 41.11 -30.45 -11.70
N LEU A 420 41.67 -29.76 -12.70
CA LEU A 420 42.57 -30.40 -13.66
C LEU A 420 43.84 -30.91 -12.97
N PHE A 421 44.40 -30.11 -12.05
CA PHE A 421 45.59 -30.48 -11.29
C PHE A 421 45.32 -31.60 -10.28
N GLN A 422 44.31 -31.43 -9.44
CA GLN A 422 44.09 -32.26 -8.26
C GLN A 422 43.24 -33.52 -8.53
N ALA A 423 42.26 -33.46 -9.43
CA ALA A 423 41.41 -34.62 -9.67
C ALA A 423 42.21 -35.75 -10.33
N SER A 424 41.94 -36.98 -9.91
CA SER A 424 42.41 -38.17 -10.59
C SER A 424 41.79 -38.26 -11.99
N PHE A 425 42.38 -39.11 -12.83
CA PHE A 425 41.86 -39.38 -14.17
C PHE A 425 40.38 -39.81 -14.18
N ALA A 426 40.00 -40.68 -13.23
CA ALA A 426 38.64 -41.20 -13.11
C ALA A 426 37.65 -40.11 -12.67
N GLU A 427 38.02 -39.29 -11.69
CA GLU A 427 37.18 -38.19 -11.20
C GLU A 427 37.00 -37.11 -12.27
N LEU A 428 38.08 -36.70 -12.94
CA LEU A 428 38.01 -35.71 -14.00
C LEU A 428 37.15 -36.21 -15.17
N SER A 429 37.29 -37.49 -15.55
CA SER A 429 36.44 -38.11 -16.57
C SER A 429 34.97 -38.12 -16.16
N ARG A 430 34.67 -38.50 -14.91
CA ARG A 430 33.30 -38.50 -14.35
C ARG A 430 32.67 -37.10 -14.43
N MET A 431 33.39 -36.07 -14.00
CA MET A 431 32.90 -34.70 -13.99
C MET A 431 32.74 -34.12 -15.40
N ALA A 432 33.73 -34.30 -16.28
CA ALA A 432 33.71 -33.73 -17.63
C ALA A 432 32.63 -34.37 -18.51
N ILE A 433 32.50 -35.70 -18.47
CA ILE A 433 31.45 -36.42 -19.22
C ILE A 433 30.06 -36.14 -18.61
N GLY A 434 29.96 -36.06 -17.28
CA GLY A 434 28.73 -35.71 -16.59
C GLY A 434 28.25 -34.29 -16.94
N ALA A 435 29.17 -33.34 -17.06
CA ALA A 435 28.87 -31.97 -17.52
C ALA A 435 28.43 -31.95 -18.99
N LEU A 436 29.03 -32.78 -19.86
CA LEU A 436 28.63 -32.89 -21.27
C LEU A 436 27.16 -33.35 -21.41
N ALA A 437 26.68 -34.23 -20.54
CA ALA A 437 25.30 -34.72 -20.55
C ALA A 437 24.25 -33.62 -20.26
N LEU A 438 24.66 -32.47 -19.68
CA LEU A 438 23.78 -31.34 -19.39
C LEU A 438 23.54 -30.43 -20.60
N PHE A 439 24.28 -30.63 -21.69
CA PHE A 439 24.20 -29.79 -22.89
C PHE A 439 22.81 -29.84 -23.53
N ASP A 440 22.19 -31.02 -23.58
CA ASP A 440 20.86 -31.22 -24.18
C ASP A 440 19.71 -30.99 -23.18
N ARG A 441 19.98 -31.11 -21.88
CA ARG A 441 18.98 -31.00 -20.80
C ARG A 441 19.55 -30.20 -19.62
N PRO A 442 19.37 -28.87 -19.62
CA PRO A 442 19.81 -28.03 -18.53
C PRO A 442 19.09 -28.42 -17.23
N GLN A 443 19.82 -28.93 -16.25
CA GLN A 443 19.29 -29.33 -14.95
C GLN A 443 20.33 -29.13 -13.86
N VAL A 444 19.87 -29.11 -12.61
CA VAL A 444 20.75 -29.09 -11.44
C VAL A 444 21.58 -30.38 -11.42
N ARG A 445 22.91 -30.23 -11.39
CA ARG A 445 23.86 -31.33 -11.31
C ARG A 445 25.02 -30.99 -10.38
N LEU A 446 25.33 -31.91 -9.48
CA LEU A 446 26.39 -31.74 -8.48
C LEU A 446 27.51 -32.76 -8.73
N PHE A 447 28.77 -32.33 -8.57
CA PHE A 447 29.92 -33.22 -8.44
C PHE A 447 30.71 -32.82 -7.21
N VAL A 448 30.97 -33.77 -6.31
CA VAL A 448 31.78 -33.54 -5.11
C VAL A 448 33.09 -34.32 -5.25
N ARG A 449 34.20 -33.71 -4.86
CA ARG A 449 35.50 -34.36 -4.71
C ARG A 449 36.09 -34.02 -3.36
N GLU A 450 36.68 -35.02 -2.72
CA GLU A 450 37.46 -34.86 -1.50
C GLU A 450 38.95 -34.71 -1.84
N ASP A 451 39.65 -33.81 -1.15
CA ASP A 451 41.10 -33.67 -1.28
C ASP A 451 41.84 -34.88 -0.71
N VAL A 452 43.00 -35.23 -1.29
CA VAL A 452 43.82 -36.40 -0.90
C VAL A 452 44.26 -36.34 0.57
N MET A 453 44.44 -35.12 1.12
CA MET A 453 44.81 -34.88 2.51
C MET A 453 43.59 -34.61 3.42
N HIS A 454 42.36 -34.79 2.92
CA HIS A 454 41.10 -34.49 3.61
C HIS A 454 40.99 -33.03 4.09
N HIS A 455 41.73 -32.11 3.45
CA HIS A 455 41.78 -30.72 3.86
C HIS A 455 40.59 -29.89 3.36
N PHE A 456 39.98 -30.26 2.24
CA PHE A 456 38.89 -29.53 1.60
C PHE A 456 37.96 -30.47 0.82
N PHE A 457 36.71 -30.06 0.67
CA PHE A 457 35.79 -30.58 -0.34
C PHE A 457 35.66 -29.58 -1.48
N SER A 458 35.77 -30.05 -2.71
CA SER A 458 35.45 -29.27 -3.89
C SER A 458 34.11 -29.70 -4.47
N VAL A 459 33.29 -28.72 -4.82
CA VAL A 459 31.94 -28.95 -5.32
C VAL A 459 31.75 -28.18 -6.62
N VAL A 460 31.53 -28.90 -7.72
CA VAL A 460 31.18 -28.32 -9.01
C VAL A 460 29.67 -28.46 -9.20
N LEU A 461 28.95 -27.35 -9.06
CA LEU A 461 27.50 -27.27 -9.21
C LEU A 461 27.13 -26.64 -10.56
N TYR A 462 26.27 -27.29 -11.32
CA TYR A 462 25.63 -26.71 -12.51
C TYR A 462 24.19 -26.35 -12.18
N LEU A 463 23.77 -25.13 -12.55
CA LEU A 463 22.41 -24.60 -12.37
C LEU A 463 21.93 -23.99 -13.70
N PRO A 464 20.64 -24.09 -14.05
CA PRO A 464 20.08 -23.29 -15.14
C PRO A 464 20.28 -21.80 -14.86
N ARG A 465 20.73 -21.05 -15.88
CA ARG A 465 21.13 -19.65 -15.76
C ARG A 465 20.02 -18.75 -15.21
N GLU A 466 18.79 -19.07 -15.57
CA GLU A 466 17.56 -18.38 -15.13
C GLU A 466 17.32 -18.47 -13.61
N ARG A 467 17.89 -19.50 -12.96
CA ARG A 467 17.71 -19.75 -11.52
C ARG A 467 18.81 -19.13 -10.67
N TYR A 468 19.88 -18.62 -11.28
CA TYR A 468 21.00 -18.06 -10.54
C TYR A 468 20.62 -16.72 -9.88
N SER A 469 20.67 -16.67 -8.55
CA SER A 469 20.55 -15.43 -7.77
C SER A 469 21.53 -15.42 -6.60
N THR A 470 21.94 -14.24 -6.15
CA THR A 470 22.85 -14.10 -4.99
C THR A 470 22.25 -14.70 -3.71
N THR A 471 20.92 -14.63 -3.56
CA THR A 471 20.20 -15.22 -2.42
C THR A 471 20.27 -16.74 -2.46
N LEU A 472 19.96 -17.36 -3.60
CA LEU A 472 20.04 -18.81 -3.78
C LEU A 472 21.47 -19.32 -3.53
N VAL A 473 22.49 -18.64 -4.05
CA VAL A 473 23.89 -19.02 -3.83
C VAL A 473 24.24 -19.00 -2.34
N ARG A 474 23.75 -18.00 -1.59
CA ARG A 474 23.99 -17.91 -0.14
C ARG A 474 23.30 -19.04 0.63
N GLU A 475 22.07 -19.41 0.26
CA GLU A 475 21.35 -20.55 0.84
C GLU A 475 22.08 -21.86 0.56
N ILE A 476 22.51 -22.08 -0.68
CA ILE A 476 23.31 -23.25 -1.07
C ILE A 476 24.62 -23.28 -0.28
N MET A 477 25.32 -22.16 -0.10
CA MET A 477 26.53 -22.09 0.71
C MET A 477 26.28 -22.51 2.16
N GLY A 478 25.21 -21.99 2.79
CA GLY A 478 24.82 -22.38 4.15
C GLY A 478 24.51 -23.87 4.27
N TYR A 479 23.78 -24.42 3.31
CA TYR A 479 23.46 -25.83 3.25
C TYR A 479 24.72 -26.71 3.08
N LEU A 480 25.58 -26.40 2.11
CA LEU A 480 26.83 -27.13 1.89
C LEU A 480 27.76 -27.06 3.12
N CYS A 481 27.90 -25.89 3.76
CA CYS A 481 28.65 -25.77 5.01
C CYS A 481 28.11 -26.67 6.12
N SER A 482 26.78 -26.81 6.23
CA SER A 482 26.17 -27.67 7.24
C SER A 482 26.47 -29.16 7.02
N ILE A 483 26.52 -29.60 5.76
CA ILE A 483 26.78 -31.01 5.40
C ILE A 483 28.25 -31.36 5.60
N PHE A 484 29.15 -30.51 5.10
CA PHE A 484 30.59 -30.76 5.13
C PHE A 484 31.28 -30.24 6.40
N ASN A 485 30.53 -29.91 7.45
CA ASN A 485 31.04 -29.31 8.70
C ASN A 485 32.02 -28.15 8.42
N GLY A 486 31.68 -27.29 7.46
CA GLY A 486 32.56 -26.27 6.91
C GLY A 486 32.78 -25.09 7.86
N THR A 487 34.03 -24.68 8.05
CA THR A 487 34.40 -23.44 8.75
C THR A 487 34.53 -22.24 7.82
N ASP A 488 34.86 -22.50 6.55
CA ASP A 488 34.96 -21.49 5.50
C ASP A 488 34.53 -22.09 4.16
N ILE A 489 33.96 -21.25 3.29
CA ILE A 489 33.48 -21.63 1.96
C ILE A 489 33.77 -20.52 0.94
N ILE A 490 34.56 -20.86 -0.07
CA ILE A 490 34.84 -19.99 -1.21
C ILE A 490 33.98 -20.45 -2.37
N HIS A 491 33.38 -19.53 -3.11
CA HIS A 491 32.63 -19.83 -4.33
C HIS A 491 33.10 -18.99 -5.51
N GLN A 492 33.10 -19.59 -6.71
CA GLN A 492 33.45 -18.94 -7.96
C GLN A 492 32.41 -19.29 -9.04
N PRO A 493 31.50 -18.36 -9.37
CA PRO A 493 30.56 -18.57 -10.47
C PRO A 493 31.26 -18.35 -11.82
N PHE A 494 30.96 -19.21 -12.78
CA PHE A 494 31.41 -19.13 -14.17
C PHE A 494 30.20 -19.11 -15.09
N PHE A 495 30.06 -18.00 -15.82
CA PHE A 495 29.01 -17.81 -16.82
C PHE A 495 29.58 -18.15 -18.19
N SER A 496 29.07 -19.22 -18.78
CA SER A 496 29.41 -19.63 -20.16
C SER A 496 28.41 -19.06 -21.16
N GLU A 497 28.64 -19.29 -22.46
CA GLU A 497 27.65 -19.02 -23.51
C GLU A 497 26.43 -19.97 -23.45
N SER A 498 26.47 -21.01 -22.62
CA SER A 498 25.36 -21.95 -22.45
C SER A 498 24.27 -21.43 -21.50
N ASN A 499 23.12 -22.11 -21.47
CA ASN A 499 22.02 -21.85 -20.54
C ASN A 499 22.31 -22.33 -19.09
N LEU A 500 23.56 -22.70 -18.79
CA LEU A 500 23.99 -23.16 -17.48
C LEU A 500 25.03 -22.20 -16.87
N VAL A 501 24.89 -22.00 -15.57
CA VAL A 501 25.90 -21.39 -14.71
C VAL A 501 26.58 -22.51 -13.94
N ARG A 502 27.91 -22.53 -13.98
CA ARG A 502 28.70 -23.44 -13.15
C ARG A 502 29.23 -22.68 -11.97
N ILE A 503 29.00 -23.17 -10.75
CA ILE A 503 29.54 -22.61 -9.52
C ILE A 503 30.51 -23.63 -8.94
N TYR A 504 31.75 -23.19 -8.73
CA TYR A 504 32.77 -23.98 -8.07
C TYR A 504 32.85 -23.55 -6.60
N PHE A 505 32.62 -24.47 -5.67
CA PHE A 505 32.80 -24.24 -4.23
C PHE A 505 34.01 -24.99 -3.71
N VAL A 506 34.74 -24.37 -2.79
CA VAL A 506 35.80 -24.99 -2.00
C VAL A 506 35.44 -24.82 -0.53
N ILE A 507 35.28 -25.93 0.19
CA ILE A 507 34.76 -25.98 1.55
C ILE A 507 35.83 -26.55 2.46
N GLN A 508 36.21 -25.83 3.51
CA GLN A 508 37.16 -26.31 4.51
C GLN A 508 36.42 -26.93 5.70
N PRO A 509 36.52 -28.26 5.93
CA PRO A 509 35.92 -28.89 7.10
C PRO A 509 36.64 -28.52 8.39
N ARG A 510 35.88 -28.52 9.49
CA ARG A 510 36.36 -28.23 10.84
C ARG A 510 37.34 -29.29 11.35
N SER A 511 36.99 -30.57 11.20
CA SER A 511 37.82 -31.73 11.56
C SER A 511 38.25 -32.49 10.31
N LEU A 512 39.28 -33.33 10.45
CA LEU A 512 39.75 -34.26 9.40
C LEU A 512 39.06 -35.64 9.54
N GLU A 513 37.93 -35.69 10.25
CA GLU A 513 37.14 -36.91 10.39
C GLU A 513 36.38 -37.17 9.08
N ALA A 514 36.17 -38.45 8.76
CA ALA A 514 35.40 -38.82 7.57
C ALA A 514 33.97 -38.30 7.68
N ILE A 515 33.51 -37.60 6.64
CA ILE A 515 32.15 -37.06 6.55
C ILE A 515 31.35 -37.94 5.58
N GLU A 516 30.26 -38.54 6.05
CA GLU A 516 29.33 -39.27 5.19
C GLU A 516 28.40 -38.30 4.48
N TYR A 517 28.36 -38.35 3.15
CA TYR A 517 27.47 -37.53 2.32
C TYR A 517 26.95 -38.30 1.11
N SER A 518 25.82 -37.83 0.57
CA SER A 518 25.17 -38.38 -0.61
C SER A 518 25.00 -37.28 -1.65
N GLU A 519 25.73 -37.38 -2.79
CA GLU A 519 25.60 -36.39 -3.87
C GLU A 519 24.14 -36.27 -4.36
N ALA A 520 23.38 -37.37 -4.35
CA ALA A 520 21.99 -37.40 -4.80
C ALA A 520 21.05 -36.61 -3.87
N ASP A 521 21.23 -36.71 -2.55
CA ASP A 521 20.39 -35.99 -1.58
C ASP A 521 20.70 -34.49 -1.60
N ILE A 522 21.98 -34.14 -1.70
CA ILE A 522 22.42 -32.74 -1.83
C ILE A 522 21.86 -32.14 -3.13
N GLU A 523 21.99 -32.85 -4.25
CA GLU A 523 21.44 -32.42 -5.54
C GLU A 523 19.92 -32.24 -5.49
N ALA A 524 19.19 -33.15 -4.83
CA ALA A 524 17.74 -33.07 -4.66
C ALA A 524 17.32 -31.85 -3.83
N HIS A 525 18.05 -31.55 -2.74
CA HIS A 525 17.78 -30.39 -1.91
C HIS A 525 18.09 -29.08 -2.65
N ILE A 526 19.23 -28.98 -3.34
CA ILE A 526 19.56 -27.79 -4.15
C ILE A 526 18.55 -27.60 -5.29
N ARG A 527 18.05 -28.68 -5.90
CA ARG A 527 16.97 -28.61 -6.90
C ARG A 527 15.68 -28.07 -6.31
N HIS A 528 15.39 -28.35 -5.04
CA HIS A 528 14.24 -27.77 -4.35
C HIS A 528 14.44 -26.27 -4.09
N LEU A 529 15.62 -25.85 -3.60
CA LEU A 529 15.95 -24.44 -3.39
C LEU A 529 15.91 -23.62 -4.69
N ALA A 530 16.27 -24.22 -5.83
CA ALA A 530 16.30 -23.55 -7.14
C ALA A 530 14.92 -23.43 -7.84
N ARG A 531 13.81 -23.82 -7.19
CA ARG A 531 12.46 -23.70 -7.77
C ARG A 531 12.04 -22.24 -7.88
N SER A 532 11.18 -21.94 -8.85
CA SER A 532 10.60 -20.62 -9.01
C SER A 532 9.28 -20.58 -8.26
N TRP A 533 8.86 -19.35 -7.95
CA TRP A 533 7.50 -19.10 -7.48
C TRP A 533 6.45 -19.79 -8.37
N SER A 534 6.63 -19.75 -9.69
CA SER A 534 5.73 -20.42 -10.64
C SER A 534 5.74 -21.95 -10.55
N ASP A 535 6.89 -22.58 -10.31
CA ASP A 535 6.98 -24.03 -10.14
C ASP A 535 6.26 -24.49 -8.86
N GLU A 536 6.47 -23.75 -7.77
CA GLU A 536 5.79 -24.00 -6.50
C GLU A 536 4.29 -23.72 -6.57
N PHE A 537 3.89 -22.65 -7.27
CA PHE A 537 2.49 -22.32 -7.50
C PHE A 537 1.73 -23.43 -8.21
N LEU A 538 2.33 -24.07 -9.22
CA LEU A 538 1.72 -25.23 -9.86
C LEU A 538 1.55 -26.40 -8.88
N GLN A 539 2.54 -26.68 -8.03
CA GLN A 539 2.47 -27.77 -7.05
C GLN A 539 1.38 -27.52 -6.00
N GLU A 540 1.31 -26.31 -5.45
CA GLU A 540 0.27 -25.92 -4.48
C GLU A 540 -1.13 -25.97 -5.11
N LEU A 541 -1.27 -25.54 -6.38
CA LEU A 541 -2.52 -25.70 -7.11
C LEU A 541 -2.91 -27.17 -7.24
N ILE A 542 -1.96 -28.07 -7.57
CA ILE A 542 -2.21 -29.51 -7.71
C ILE A 542 -2.64 -30.13 -6.38
N ALA A 543 -2.00 -29.73 -5.28
CA ALA A 543 -2.32 -30.21 -3.94
C ALA A 543 -3.76 -29.85 -3.52
N VAL A 544 -4.25 -28.66 -3.88
CA VAL A 544 -5.57 -28.16 -3.46
C VAL A 544 -6.70 -28.55 -4.43
N TYR A 545 -6.47 -28.51 -5.74
CA TYR A 545 -7.53 -28.62 -6.77
C TYR A 545 -7.42 -29.88 -7.65
N GLY A 546 -6.33 -30.64 -7.57
CA GLY A 546 -6.07 -31.78 -8.45
C GLY A 546 -5.69 -31.38 -9.90
N TYR A 547 -5.05 -32.29 -10.62
CA TYR A 547 -4.27 -31.97 -11.83
C TYR A 547 -5.01 -31.17 -12.92
N GLU A 548 -6.26 -31.55 -13.26
CA GLU A 548 -6.99 -30.93 -14.37
C GLU A 548 -7.31 -29.46 -14.10
N LYS A 549 -7.88 -29.16 -12.93
CA LYS A 549 -8.27 -27.81 -12.54
C LYS A 549 -7.06 -26.92 -12.26
N SER A 550 -5.97 -27.50 -11.74
CA SER A 550 -4.70 -26.80 -11.55
C SER A 550 -4.09 -26.32 -12.86
N ARG A 551 -4.20 -27.07 -13.97
CA ARG A 551 -3.70 -26.61 -15.28
C ARG A 551 -4.47 -25.41 -15.81
N GLU A 552 -5.79 -25.39 -15.63
CA GLU A 552 -6.63 -24.25 -15.99
C GLU A 552 -6.23 -23.00 -15.19
N TYR A 553 -6.18 -23.11 -13.86
CA TYR A 553 -5.80 -22.00 -12.98
C TYR A 553 -4.36 -21.54 -13.19
N TYR A 554 -3.43 -22.47 -13.41
CA TYR A 554 -2.05 -22.13 -13.72
C TYR A 554 -1.97 -21.30 -15.01
N GLY A 555 -2.60 -21.76 -16.09
CA GLY A 555 -2.61 -21.02 -17.37
C GLY A 555 -3.24 -19.63 -17.26
N ARG A 556 -4.28 -19.47 -16.42
CA ARG A 556 -4.96 -18.18 -16.21
C ARG A 556 -4.14 -17.21 -15.34
N TYR A 557 -3.53 -17.69 -14.26
CA TYR A 557 -3.00 -16.83 -13.21
C TYR A 557 -1.48 -16.66 -13.21
N VAL A 558 -0.69 -17.61 -13.72
CA VAL A 558 0.78 -17.57 -13.58
C VAL A 558 1.42 -16.33 -14.20
N ASN A 559 0.88 -15.86 -15.34
CA ASN A 559 1.34 -14.64 -16.01
C ASN A 559 0.54 -13.40 -15.62
N ALA A 560 -0.62 -13.58 -14.98
CA ALA A 560 -1.49 -12.48 -14.55
C ALA A 560 -1.05 -11.88 -13.22
N ILE A 561 -0.43 -12.69 -12.35
CA ILE A 561 0.10 -12.26 -11.05
C ILE A 561 1.46 -11.58 -11.26
N GLY A 562 1.51 -10.26 -11.02
CA GLY A 562 2.72 -9.47 -11.19
C GLY A 562 3.82 -9.73 -10.15
N VAL A 563 5.04 -9.30 -10.46
CA VAL A 563 6.24 -9.51 -9.62
C VAL A 563 6.07 -8.93 -8.21
N GLY A 564 5.44 -7.76 -8.05
CA GLY A 564 5.22 -7.16 -6.73
C GLY A 564 4.34 -8.00 -5.80
N TYR A 565 3.41 -8.80 -6.35
CA TYR A 565 2.64 -9.76 -5.57
C TYR A 565 3.51 -10.98 -5.21
N GLN A 566 4.28 -11.50 -6.17
CA GLN A 566 5.14 -12.69 -5.97
C GLN A 566 6.24 -12.44 -4.92
N ASP A 567 6.77 -11.22 -4.85
CA ASP A 567 7.78 -10.83 -3.85
C ASP A 567 7.23 -10.83 -2.41
N ARG A 568 5.91 -10.69 -2.25
CA ARG A 568 5.27 -10.53 -0.94
C ARG A 568 4.51 -11.77 -0.47
N TYR A 569 3.89 -12.50 -1.39
CA TYR A 569 3.01 -13.61 -1.05
C TYR A 569 3.58 -14.93 -1.56
N SER A 570 3.59 -15.94 -0.69
CA SER A 570 3.99 -17.27 -1.09
C SER A 570 2.96 -17.89 -2.06
N PRO A 571 3.39 -18.87 -2.89
CA PRO A 571 2.48 -19.58 -3.78
C PRO A 571 1.27 -20.21 -3.07
N ALA A 572 1.47 -20.72 -1.84
CA ALA A 572 0.37 -21.25 -1.03
C ALA A 572 -0.68 -20.19 -0.65
N ILE A 573 -0.25 -18.94 -0.40
CA ILE A 573 -1.18 -17.81 -0.17
C ILE A 573 -1.91 -17.47 -1.48
N ALA A 574 -1.20 -17.45 -2.61
CA ALA A 574 -1.83 -17.18 -3.91
C ALA A 574 -2.93 -18.20 -4.26
N VAL A 575 -2.72 -19.48 -3.95
CA VAL A 575 -3.74 -20.52 -4.13
C VAL A 575 -4.97 -20.30 -3.23
N LYS A 576 -4.78 -19.81 -1.99
CA LYS A 576 -5.88 -19.41 -1.11
C LYS A 576 -6.61 -18.19 -1.65
N ASP A 577 -5.89 -17.18 -2.14
CA ASP A 577 -6.46 -15.98 -2.75
C ASP A 577 -7.29 -16.33 -4.00
N ILE A 578 -6.82 -17.27 -4.82
CA ILE A 578 -7.57 -17.80 -5.98
C ILE A 578 -8.89 -18.43 -5.55
N ARG A 579 -8.94 -19.09 -4.38
CA ARG A 579 -10.20 -19.63 -3.85
C ARG A 579 -11.23 -18.52 -3.60
N TYR A 580 -10.81 -17.36 -3.09
CA TYR A 580 -11.69 -16.22 -2.89
C TYR A 580 -12.10 -15.60 -4.22
N ILE A 581 -11.15 -15.45 -5.14
CA ILE A 581 -11.38 -14.91 -6.49
C ILE A 581 -12.40 -15.76 -7.26
N GLU A 582 -12.22 -17.08 -7.29
CA GLU A 582 -13.09 -18.01 -8.00
C GLU A 582 -14.44 -18.22 -7.29
N GLY A 583 -14.49 -17.99 -5.97
CA GLY A 583 -15.71 -18.08 -5.16
C GLY A 583 -16.56 -16.80 -5.11
N MET A 584 -16.18 -15.73 -5.83
CA MET A 584 -16.96 -14.49 -5.88
C MET A 584 -18.38 -14.70 -6.45
N SER A 585 -19.38 -14.11 -5.80
CA SER A 585 -20.75 -14.06 -6.29
C SER A 585 -20.91 -13.02 -7.42
N VAL A 586 -22.15 -12.84 -7.90
CA VAL A 586 -22.54 -11.84 -8.92
C VAL A 586 -22.17 -10.40 -8.51
N ASP A 587 -21.93 -10.14 -7.21
CA ASP A 587 -21.60 -8.82 -6.66
C ASP A 587 -20.14 -8.38 -6.89
N ASN A 588 -19.34 -9.15 -7.65
CA ASN A 588 -17.97 -8.83 -8.09
C ASN A 588 -16.95 -8.52 -6.97
N MET A 589 -17.25 -8.85 -5.71
CA MET A 589 -16.35 -8.63 -4.56
C MET A 589 -16.31 -9.84 -3.63
N SER A 590 -15.14 -10.12 -3.04
CA SER A 590 -15.00 -11.03 -1.91
C SER A 590 -14.00 -10.50 -0.90
N ILE A 591 -14.09 -10.98 0.34
CA ILE A 591 -13.27 -10.52 1.46
C ILE A 591 -12.72 -11.74 2.19
N ALA A 592 -11.41 -11.71 2.47
CA ALA A 592 -10.74 -12.62 3.38
C ALA A 592 -10.29 -11.85 4.62
N VAL A 593 -10.50 -12.45 5.79
CA VAL A 593 -10.00 -11.92 7.07
C VAL A 593 -9.02 -12.95 7.62
N TYR A 594 -7.83 -12.53 8.02
CA TYR A 594 -6.79 -13.45 8.48
C TYR A 594 -5.86 -12.77 9.49
N LYS A 595 -5.02 -13.57 10.16
CA LYS A 595 -4.02 -13.08 11.11
C LYS A 595 -2.63 -13.13 10.46
N PRO A 596 -1.98 -11.98 10.14
CA PRO A 596 -0.70 -11.98 9.44
C PRO A 596 0.45 -12.58 10.26
N HIS A 597 0.41 -12.41 11.59
CA HIS A 597 1.39 -12.96 12.50
C HIS A 597 0.70 -13.57 13.72
N VAL A 598 1.07 -14.80 14.08
CA VAL A 598 0.54 -15.46 15.27
C VAL A 598 0.90 -14.63 16.51
N GLY A 599 -0.10 -14.34 17.35
CA GLY A 599 0.08 -13.53 18.57
C GLY A 599 0.10 -12.01 18.38
N SER A 600 0.04 -11.48 17.14
CA SER A 600 -0.07 -10.03 16.93
C SER A 600 -1.51 -9.54 17.10
N ASN A 601 -1.66 -8.23 17.38
CA ASN A 601 -2.95 -7.54 17.35
C ASN A 601 -3.33 -7.04 15.94
N VAL A 602 -2.61 -7.50 14.91
CA VAL A 602 -2.87 -7.10 13.52
C VAL A 602 -3.86 -8.09 12.90
N VAL A 603 -4.89 -7.56 12.25
CA VAL A 603 -5.86 -8.29 11.43
C VAL A 603 -5.64 -7.89 9.98
N GLY A 604 -5.40 -8.87 9.13
CA GLY A 604 -5.35 -8.69 7.68
C GLY A 604 -6.76 -8.78 7.10
N ILE A 605 -7.19 -7.73 6.40
CA ILE A 605 -8.45 -7.69 5.66
C ILE A 605 -8.08 -7.54 4.19
N LYS A 606 -8.22 -8.63 3.43
CA LYS A 606 -7.91 -8.65 2.01
C LYS A 606 -9.19 -8.58 1.19
N LEU A 607 -9.30 -7.52 0.40
CA LEU A 607 -10.41 -7.25 -0.50
C LEU A 607 -10.02 -7.71 -1.91
N PHE A 608 -10.89 -8.49 -2.53
CA PHE A 608 -10.74 -8.91 -3.91
C PHE A 608 -11.91 -8.36 -4.72
N GLN A 609 -11.63 -7.75 -5.87
CA GLN A 609 -12.65 -7.10 -6.69
C GLN A 609 -12.46 -7.35 -8.19
N ARG A 610 -13.56 -7.62 -8.90
CA ARG A 610 -13.63 -7.73 -10.37
C ARG A 610 -14.16 -6.44 -11.00
N ASP A 611 -13.54 -6.01 -12.09
CA ASP A 611 -14.00 -5.00 -13.06
C ASP A 611 -14.47 -3.62 -12.51
N VAL A 612 -13.73 -2.56 -12.88
CA VAL A 612 -14.06 -1.12 -13.07
C VAL A 612 -14.81 -0.32 -11.97
N LEU A 613 -15.48 -0.93 -11.00
CA LEU A 613 -15.98 -0.20 -9.82
C LEU A 613 -14.96 -0.27 -8.70
N GLN A 614 -13.70 0.12 -8.93
CA GLN A 614 -12.69 0.17 -7.87
C GLN A 614 -13.25 0.95 -6.70
N VAL A 615 -13.54 0.26 -5.59
CA VAL A 615 -13.81 0.96 -4.33
C VAL A 615 -12.49 1.62 -3.97
N GLU A 616 -12.44 2.93 -4.06
CA GLU A 616 -11.21 3.66 -3.80
C GLU A 616 -10.82 3.49 -2.33
N LEU A 617 -9.53 3.62 -2.02
CA LEU A 617 -9.06 3.56 -0.63
C LEU A 617 -9.73 4.65 0.23
N SER A 618 -10.09 5.78 -0.37
CA SER A 618 -10.89 6.87 0.21
C SER A 618 -12.28 6.41 0.67
N ASP A 619 -12.85 5.38 0.04
CA ASP A 619 -14.13 4.78 0.42
C ASP A 619 -13.94 3.62 1.41
N ILE A 620 -12.83 2.88 1.33
CA ILE A 620 -12.55 1.72 2.21
C ILE A 620 -12.18 2.16 3.63
N PHE A 621 -11.28 3.14 3.77
CA PHE A 621 -10.72 3.51 5.06
C PHE A 621 -11.76 4.05 6.05
N PRO A 622 -12.72 4.92 5.66
CA PRO A 622 -13.80 5.33 6.55
C PRO A 622 -14.63 4.15 7.05
N VAL A 623 -14.92 3.17 6.18
CA VAL A 623 -15.71 1.98 6.56
C VAL A 623 -15.01 1.17 7.63
N LEU A 624 -13.71 0.93 7.48
CA LEU A 624 -12.90 0.21 8.47
C LEU A 624 -12.78 0.99 9.78
N SER A 625 -12.61 2.32 9.71
CA SER A 625 -12.56 3.20 10.88
C SER A 625 -13.87 3.17 11.68
N GLU A 626 -15.01 3.32 11.00
CA GLU A 626 -16.34 3.28 11.61
C GLU A 626 -16.70 1.88 12.15
N MET A 627 -16.05 0.83 11.63
CA MET A 627 -16.15 -0.53 12.16
C MET A 627 -15.25 -0.77 13.39
N GLY A 628 -14.34 0.16 13.71
CA GLY A 628 -13.45 0.07 14.88
C GLY A 628 -12.03 -0.39 14.57
N PHE A 629 -11.57 -0.28 13.33
CA PHE A 629 -10.21 -0.59 12.91
C PHE A 629 -9.40 0.68 12.59
N ARG A 630 -8.09 0.63 12.86
CA ARG A 630 -7.11 1.57 12.35
C ARG A 630 -6.27 0.85 11.30
N VAL A 631 -6.27 1.35 10.06
CA VAL A 631 -5.42 0.82 8.99
C VAL A 631 -3.98 1.27 9.25
N ILE A 632 -3.04 0.32 9.30
CA ILE A 632 -1.62 0.58 9.54
C ILE A 632 -0.77 0.46 8.27
N GLN A 633 -1.12 -0.46 7.38
CA GLN A 633 -0.40 -0.73 6.14
C GLN A 633 -1.38 -1.23 5.07
N GLU A 634 -1.03 -1.02 3.81
CA GLU A 634 -1.85 -1.36 2.66
C GLU A 634 -0.95 -1.78 1.48
N TRP A 635 -1.40 -2.82 0.76
CA TRP A 635 -0.81 -3.24 -0.50
C TRP A 635 -1.88 -3.61 -1.52
N THR A 636 -1.94 -2.82 -2.59
CA THR A 636 -2.80 -3.10 -3.74
C THR A 636 -2.00 -3.73 -4.87
N ASN A 637 -2.51 -4.83 -5.41
CA ASN A 637 -1.95 -5.53 -6.55
C ASN A 637 -3.03 -5.78 -7.59
N ASP A 638 -2.71 -5.51 -8.86
CA ASP A 638 -3.57 -5.84 -9.99
C ASP A 638 -3.19 -7.21 -10.56
N ILE A 639 -4.19 -8.07 -10.75
CA ILE A 639 -4.09 -9.36 -11.44
C ILE A 639 -4.83 -9.21 -12.77
N ASN A 640 -4.07 -9.13 -13.86
CA ASN A 640 -4.61 -8.88 -15.21
C ASN A 640 -4.61 -10.18 -16.02
N CYS A 641 -5.77 -10.82 -16.15
CA CYS A 641 -5.89 -12.04 -16.94
C CYS A 641 -6.12 -11.71 -18.43
N GLU A 642 -5.65 -12.57 -19.34
CA GLU A 642 -5.75 -12.36 -20.81
C GLU A 642 -7.20 -12.20 -21.32
N ASN A 643 -8.20 -12.65 -20.55
CA ASN A 643 -9.64 -12.61 -20.91
C ASN A 643 -10.37 -11.32 -20.48
N GLN A 644 -9.70 -10.17 -20.43
CA GLN A 644 -10.24 -8.86 -19.98
C GLN A 644 -10.68 -8.77 -18.50
N LEU A 645 -10.58 -9.84 -17.73
CA LEU A 645 -10.86 -9.82 -16.30
C LEU A 645 -9.75 -9.04 -15.57
N LYS A 646 -10.09 -7.85 -15.06
CA LYS A 646 -9.20 -7.07 -14.19
C LYS A 646 -9.58 -7.32 -12.74
N LEU A 647 -8.64 -7.89 -11.99
CA LEU A 647 -8.81 -8.17 -10.57
C LEU A 647 -7.92 -7.25 -9.76
N MET A 648 -8.50 -6.56 -8.78
CA MET A 648 -7.75 -5.82 -7.77
C MET A 648 -7.72 -6.64 -6.49
N VAL A 649 -6.54 -6.77 -5.89
CA VAL A 649 -6.32 -7.37 -4.57
C VAL A 649 -5.73 -6.32 -3.65
N ALA A 650 -6.52 -5.80 -2.71
CA ALA A 650 -6.08 -4.85 -1.71
C ALA A 650 -5.96 -5.55 -0.35
N ASP A 651 -4.73 -5.67 0.17
CA ASP A 651 -4.45 -6.28 1.47
C ASP A 651 -4.20 -5.19 2.52
N LEU A 652 -5.10 -5.11 3.49
CA LEU A 652 -5.14 -4.05 4.50
C LEU A 652 -4.80 -4.65 5.86
N HIS A 653 -3.69 -4.23 6.42
CA HIS A 653 -3.33 -4.60 7.79
C HIS A 653 -3.90 -3.57 8.75
N CYS A 654 -4.71 -4.05 9.68
CA CYS A 654 -5.51 -3.24 10.57
C CYS A 654 -5.26 -3.61 12.03
N THR A 655 -5.31 -2.63 12.93
CA THR A 655 -5.33 -2.87 14.37
C THR A 655 -6.68 -2.40 14.94
N PRO A 656 -7.33 -3.15 15.84
CA PRO A 656 -8.51 -2.67 16.56
C PRO A 656 -8.21 -1.36 17.29
N ILE A 657 -9.16 -0.41 17.28
CA ILE A 657 -8.99 0.89 17.97
C ILE A 657 -8.95 0.70 19.48
N ASP A 658 -9.76 -0.23 20.02
CA ASP A 658 -9.84 -0.52 21.45
C ASP A 658 -9.51 -1.99 21.73
N GLY A 659 -8.37 -2.23 22.39
CA GLY A 659 -7.98 -3.55 22.88
C GLY A 659 -7.42 -4.51 21.82
N MET A 660 -7.55 -5.81 22.08
CA MET A 660 -7.04 -6.87 21.23
C MET A 660 -8.14 -7.85 20.84
N ILE A 661 -8.13 -8.31 19.58
CA ILE A 661 -8.97 -9.42 19.13
C ILE A 661 -8.23 -10.73 19.44
N GLU A 662 -8.59 -11.37 20.54
CA GLU A 662 -8.01 -12.65 20.97
C GLU A 662 -8.39 -13.78 20.00
N ASP A 663 -9.68 -13.92 19.70
CA ASP A 663 -10.27 -14.95 18.84
C ASP A 663 -10.87 -14.34 17.56
N LEU A 664 -10.07 -14.31 16.50
CA LEU A 664 -10.46 -13.78 15.19
C LEU A 664 -11.52 -14.66 14.51
N ASP A 665 -11.46 -15.98 14.68
CA ASP A 665 -12.37 -16.93 14.05
C ASP A 665 -13.81 -16.68 14.51
N SER A 666 -13.99 -16.26 15.77
CA SER A 666 -15.30 -15.93 16.31
C SER A 666 -15.94 -14.63 15.77
N VAL A 667 -15.16 -13.75 15.13
CA VAL A 667 -15.62 -12.45 14.60
C VAL A 667 -15.48 -12.34 13.07
N GLU A 668 -14.68 -13.18 12.43
CA GLU A 668 -14.42 -13.17 10.98
C GLU A 668 -15.70 -13.09 10.16
N GLY A 669 -16.68 -13.95 10.46
CA GLY A 669 -17.94 -14.00 9.72
C GLY A 669 -18.74 -12.69 9.80
N PHE A 670 -18.72 -12.02 10.96
CA PHE A 670 -19.39 -10.74 11.17
C PHE A 670 -18.67 -9.60 10.46
N ILE A 671 -17.33 -9.61 10.47
CA ILE A 671 -16.51 -8.63 9.73
C ILE A 671 -16.80 -8.74 8.25
N LYS A 672 -16.69 -9.94 7.70
CA LYS A 672 -16.93 -10.21 6.28
C LYS A 672 -18.34 -9.82 5.85
N SER A 673 -19.36 -10.25 6.59
CA SER A 673 -20.76 -9.95 6.27
C SER A 673 -21.05 -8.45 6.30
N TYR A 674 -20.58 -7.74 7.33
CA TYR A 674 -20.80 -6.30 7.47
C TYR A 674 -20.16 -5.53 6.30
N LEU A 675 -18.89 -5.81 6.00
CA LEU A 675 -18.18 -5.14 4.92
C LEU A 675 -18.81 -5.41 3.55
N LEU A 676 -19.22 -6.64 3.26
CA LEU A 676 -19.92 -6.97 2.01
C LEU A 676 -21.26 -6.22 1.90
N ASP A 677 -22.02 -6.11 2.99
CA ASP A 677 -23.30 -5.41 2.97
C ASP A 677 -23.13 -3.88 2.87
N VAL A 678 -22.05 -3.31 3.44
CA VAL A 678 -21.70 -1.89 3.25
C VAL A 678 -21.28 -1.62 1.81
N PHE A 679 -20.33 -2.39 1.26
CA PHE A 679 -19.80 -2.15 -0.09
C PHE A 679 -20.82 -2.46 -1.20
N SER A 680 -21.75 -3.40 -0.98
CA SER A 680 -22.91 -3.60 -1.88
C SER A 680 -24.03 -2.57 -1.66
N GLY A 681 -23.85 -1.64 -0.72
CA GLY A 681 -24.78 -0.57 -0.39
C GLY A 681 -26.04 -1.02 0.34
N LYS A 682 -26.15 -2.28 0.80
CA LYS A 682 -27.31 -2.82 1.53
C LYS A 682 -27.51 -2.12 2.89
N THR A 683 -26.43 -1.70 3.53
CA THR A 683 -26.41 -0.85 4.73
C THR A 683 -25.52 0.36 4.51
N ILE A 684 -25.67 1.39 5.36
CA ILE A 684 -24.73 2.50 5.45
C ILE A 684 -23.59 2.17 6.42
N SER A 685 -22.46 2.85 6.25
CA SER A 685 -21.35 2.84 7.21
C SER A 685 -21.43 4.06 8.14
N ASP A 686 -21.43 3.79 9.44
CA ASP A 686 -21.42 4.77 10.52
C ASP A 686 -20.89 4.09 11.80
N GLY A 687 -20.76 4.84 12.89
CA GLY A 687 -20.18 4.34 14.15
C GLY A 687 -20.94 3.20 14.82
N PHE A 688 -22.11 2.78 14.31
CA PHE A 688 -22.76 1.54 14.75
C PHE A 688 -22.08 0.29 14.18
N GLY A 689 -21.25 0.43 13.14
CA GLY A 689 -20.46 -0.66 12.55
C GLY A 689 -19.57 -1.39 13.55
N VAL A 690 -19.09 -0.68 14.58
CA VAL A 690 -18.33 -1.27 15.71
C VAL A 690 -19.05 -2.45 16.36
N LEU A 691 -20.39 -2.49 16.34
CA LEU A 691 -21.17 -3.58 16.93
C LEU A 691 -20.98 -4.91 16.19
N ALA A 692 -20.64 -4.89 14.90
CA ALA A 692 -20.26 -6.11 14.17
C ALA A 692 -19.04 -6.77 14.81
N LEU A 693 -18.06 -5.95 15.21
CA LEU A 693 -16.82 -6.41 15.82
C LEU A 693 -16.99 -6.75 17.31
N LYS A 694 -17.50 -5.81 18.11
CA LYS A 694 -17.52 -5.93 19.58
C LYS A 694 -18.69 -6.72 20.14
N SER A 695 -19.86 -6.66 19.48
CA SER A 695 -21.08 -7.35 19.95
C SER A 695 -21.42 -8.60 19.12
N LYS A 696 -20.63 -8.91 18.08
CA LYS A 696 -20.89 -10.02 17.14
C LYS A 696 -22.29 -9.91 16.53
N PHE A 697 -22.66 -8.69 16.13
CA PHE A 697 -23.98 -8.40 15.58
C PHE A 697 -23.98 -8.47 14.06
N THR A 698 -25.00 -9.12 13.51
CA THR A 698 -25.33 -9.05 12.08
C THR A 698 -25.86 -7.66 11.73
N VAL A 699 -25.79 -7.26 10.46
CA VAL A 699 -26.32 -5.97 9.97
C VAL A 699 -27.76 -5.72 10.43
N ARG A 700 -28.65 -6.72 10.38
CA ARG A 700 -30.04 -6.59 10.84
C ARG A 700 -30.17 -6.21 12.33
N LYS A 701 -29.26 -6.65 13.19
CA LYS A 701 -29.22 -6.24 14.61
C LYS A 701 -28.68 -4.82 14.74
N ILE A 702 -27.65 -4.48 13.97
CA ILE A 702 -27.10 -3.12 13.94
C ILE A 702 -28.17 -2.10 13.51
N GLU A 703 -28.97 -2.42 12.49
CA GLU A 703 -30.08 -1.59 12.01
C GLU A 703 -31.15 -1.35 13.08
N LEU A 704 -31.43 -2.30 13.97
CA LEU A 704 -32.35 -2.10 15.10
C LEU A 704 -31.87 -0.98 16.03
N PHE A 705 -30.60 -1.03 16.44
CA PHE A 705 -30.03 -0.01 17.31
C PHE A 705 -29.92 1.34 16.59
N ARG A 706 -29.50 1.32 15.32
CA ARG A 706 -29.48 2.53 14.46
C ARG A 706 -30.87 3.16 14.35
N ALA A 707 -31.91 2.37 14.14
CA ALA A 707 -33.29 2.86 14.04
C ALA A 707 -33.75 3.54 15.34
N PHE A 708 -33.46 2.97 16.52
CA PHE A 708 -33.73 3.63 17.79
C PHE A 708 -32.96 4.94 17.95
N ALA A 709 -31.68 5.00 17.58
CA ALA A 709 -30.91 6.24 17.61
C ALA A 709 -31.51 7.32 16.70
N MET A 710 -31.97 6.95 15.50
CA MET A 710 -32.61 7.90 14.59
C MET A 710 -33.97 8.37 15.11
N TYR A 711 -34.71 7.51 15.80
CA TYR A 711 -35.91 7.94 16.51
C TYR A 711 -35.60 8.96 17.63
N LEU A 712 -34.54 8.71 18.42
CA LEU A 712 -34.08 9.64 19.46
C LEU A 712 -33.70 11.01 18.90
N ARG A 713 -33.04 11.02 17.73
CA ARG A 713 -32.74 12.26 17.00
C ARG A 713 -34.02 13.04 16.65
N GLN A 714 -35.06 12.36 16.15
CA GLN A 714 -36.31 13.02 15.77
C GLN A 714 -37.15 13.57 16.93
N ILE A 715 -36.97 13.03 18.15
CA ILE A 715 -37.60 13.59 19.36
C ILE A 715 -36.74 14.67 20.03
N ASN A 716 -35.63 15.11 19.40
CA ASN A 716 -34.66 16.07 19.93
C ASN A 716 -34.07 15.62 21.29
N TYR A 717 -33.69 14.34 21.40
CA TYR A 717 -32.97 13.83 22.57
C TYR A 717 -31.70 14.64 22.84
N SER A 718 -31.37 14.90 24.11
CA SER A 718 -30.32 15.86 24.46
C SER A 718 -28.89 15.46 24.05
N LEU A 719 -28.66 14.17 23.78
CA LEU A 719 -27.35 13.64 23.43
C LEU A 719 -27.24 13.40 21.92
N GLU A 720 -26.10 13.75 21.35
CA GLU A 720 -25.82 13.52 19.93
C GLU A 720 -25.69 12.03 19.58
N THR A 721 -25.95 11.69 18.31
CA THR A 721 -25.78 10.34 17.77
C THR A 721 -24.36 9.79 17.98
N SER A 722 -23.34 10.64 17.92
CA SER A 722 -21.94 10.27 18.15
C SER A 722 -21.70 9.76 19.59
N THR A 723 -22.34 10.38 20.59
CA THR A 723 -22.30 9.93 21.99
C THR A 723 -23.05 8.60 22.15
N ILE A 724 -24.18 8.43 21.46
CA ILE A 724 -24.92 7.16 21.45
C ILE A 724 -24.06 6.03 20.89
N GLN A 725 -23.40 6.24 19.74
CA GLN A 725 -22.51 5.25 19.12
C GLN A 725 -21.35 4.86 20.05
N LYS A 726 -20.70 5.85 20.68
CA LYS A 726 -19.62 5.60 21.64
C LYS A 726 -20.07 4.80 22.87
N ALA A 727 -21.24 5.11 23.42
CA ALA A 727 -21.79 4.36 24.56
C ALA A 727 -22.03 2.89 24.20
N LEU A 728 -22.67 2.61 23.06
CA LEU A 728 -22.91 1.23 22.62
C LEU A 728 -21.60 0.48 22.30
N ALA A 729 -20.61 1.17 21.72
CA ALA A 729 -19.30 0.60 21.41
C ALA A 729 -18.46 0.26 22.66
N LEU A 730 -18.65 0.97 23.78
CA LEU A 730 -17.90 0.73 25.01
C LEU A 730 -18.50 -0.38 25.88
N TYR A 731 -19.81 -0.64 25.78
CA TYR A 731 -20.50 -1.62 26.61
C TYR A 731 -21.20 -2.74 25.81
N PRO A 732 -20.47 -3.52 24.99
CA PRO A 732 -21.07 -4.54 24.11
C PRO A 732 -21.87 -5.62 24.86
N GLN A 733 -21.49 -5.94 26.10
CA GLN A 733 -22.24 -6.89 26.94
C GLN A 733 -23.64 -6.36 27.30
N LEU A 734 -23.76 -5.08 27.68
CA LEU A 734 -25.06 -4.45 27.95
C LEU A 734 -25.89 -4.32 26.68
N VAL A 735 -25.25 -4.07 25.53
CA VAL A 735 -25.92 -4.04 24.22
C VAL A 735 -26.47 -5.41 23.82
N ALA A 736 -25.73 -6.49 24.09
CA ALA A 736 -26.22 -7.86 23.92
C ALA A 736 -27.47 -8.13 24.78
N ILE A 737 -27.44 -7.74 26.05
CA ILE A 737 -28.59 -7.87 26.96
C ILE A 737 -29.80 -7.05 26.46
N LEU A 738 -29.60 -5.84 25.94
CA LEU A 738 -30.68 -5.04 25.34
C LEU A 738 -31.31 -5.76 24.14
N PHE A 739 -30.50 -6.41 23.30
CA PHE A 739 -31.01 -7.22 22.20
C PHE A 739 -31.79 -8.44 22.70
N ASP A 740 -31.30 -9.13 23.73
CA ASP A 740 -31.98 -10.28 24.33
C ASP A 740 -33.32 -9.87 24.98
N LEU A 741 -33.38 -8.69 25.61
CA LEU A 741 -34.64 -8.09 26.09
C LEU A 741 -35.60 -7.81 24.94
N PHE A 742 -35.10 -7.28 23.81
CA PHE A 742 -35.92 -7.08 22.61
C PHE A 742 -36.45 -8.42 22.06
N GLU A 743 -35.62 -9.46 22.00
CA GLU A 743 -36.03 -10.81 21.58
C GLU A 743 -37.11 -11.40 22.50
N LEU A 744 -36.92 -11.34 23.83
CA LEU A 744 -37.91 -11.82 24.80
C LEU A 744 -39.24 -11.08 24.72
N ARG A 745 -39.24 -9.84 24.21
CA ARG A 745 -40.44 -9.03 24.04
C ARG A 745 -41.15 -9.26 22.70
N PHE A 746 -40.42 -9.39 21.60
CA PHE A 746 -41.02 -9.35 20.26
C PHE A 746 -40.87 -10.63 19.43
N HIS A 747 -39.99 -11.57 19.80
CA HIS A 747 -39.78 -12.78 19.02
C HIS A 747 -40.97 -13.76 19.21
N PRO A 748 -41.72 -14.11 18.15
CA PRO A 748 -42.97 -14.89 18.28
C PRO A 748 -42.84 -16.24 18.99
N LYS A 749 -41.67 -16.89 18.89
CA LYS A 749 -41.38 -18.19 19.53
C LYS A 749 -40.64 -18.12 20.87
N LYS A 750 -40.09 -16.97 21.26
CA LYS A 750 -39.26 -16.82 22.48
C LYS A 750 -39.88 -15.90 23.52
N HIS A 751 -41.06 -15.37 23.24
CA HIS A 751 -41.73 -14.41 24.10
C HIS A 751 -42.05 -15.00 25.48
N LEU A 752 -41.48 -14.41 26.53
CA LEU A 752 -41.56 -14.86 27.92
C LEU A 752 -41.52 -13.66 28.87
N GLU A 753 -42.67 -13.23 29.41
CA GLU A 753 -42.77 -12.05 30.30
C GLU A 753 -41.87 -12.16 31.53
N LYS A 754 -41.89 -13.30 32.23
CA LYS A 754 -41.07 -13.50 33.42
C LYS A 754 -39.56 -13.44 33.12
N GLY A 755 -39.15 -13.97 31.96
CA GLY A 755 -37.75 -13.91 31.52
C GLY A 755 -37.30 -12.47 31.21
N PHE A 756 -38.21 -11.63 30.73
CA PHE A 756 -37.94 -10.21 30.49
C PHE A 756 -37.67 -9.46 31.80
N GLU A 757 -38.47 -9.68 32.84
CA GLU A 757 -38.30 -9.01 34.15
C GLU A 757 -36.97 -9.39 34.83
N ASP A 758 -36.61 -10.67 34.83
CA ASP A 758 -35.36 -11.17 35.41
C ASP A 758 -34.12 -10.59 34.67
N LEU A 759 -34.19 -10.53 33.34
CA LEU A 759 -33.12 -9.97 32.53
C LEU A 759 -33.05 -8.44 32.62
N GLU A 760 -34.19 -7.75 32.76
CA GLU A 760 -34.24 -6.30 32.99
C GLU A 760 -33.55 -5.94 34.31
N LYS A 761 -33.79 -6.71 35.37
CA LYS A 761 -33.09 -6.53 36.65
C LYS A 761 -31.58 -6.70 36.49
N THR A 762 -31.16 -7.77 35.80
CA THR A 762 -29.75 -8.03 35.51
C THR A 762 -29.10 -6.89 34.72
N PHE A 763 -29.81 -6.35 33.73
CA PHE A 763 -29.36 -5.20 32.96
C PHE A 763 -29.17 -3.97 33.86
N LEU A 764 -30.14 -3.65 34.72
CA LEU A 764 -30.08 -2.51 35.63
C LEU A 764 -28.95 -2.64 36.67
N ASP A 765 -28.70 -3.84 37.18
CA ASP A 765 -27.61 -4.14 38.11
C ASP A 765 -26.23 -3.95 37.44
N GLN A 766 -26.08 -4.40 36.19
CA GLN A 766 -24.84 -4.18 35.43
C GLN A 766 -24.67 -2.71 35.02
N LEU A 767 -25.77 -2.05 34.63
CA LEU A 767 -25.80 -0.64 34.25
C LEU A 767 -25.31 0.26 35.39
N ALA A 768 -25.55 -0.09 36.65
CA ALA A 768 -25.06 0.64 37.82
C ALA A 768 -23.52 0.76 37.89
N ASN A 769 -22.78 -0.09 37.16
CA ASN A 769 -21.32 -0.03 37.09
C ASN A 769 -20.79 0.87 35.96
N VAL A 770 -21.67 1.51 35.18
CA VAL A 770 -21.27 2.43 34.11
C VAL A 770 -20.84 3.77 34.71
N PRO A 771 -19.56 4.17 34.59
CA PRO A 771 -19.04 5.37 35.30
C PRO A 771 -19.48 6.70 34.68
N LEU A 772 -19.75 6.71 33.37
CA LEU A 772 -20.11 7.92 32.64
C LEU A 772 -21.63 8.08 32.59
N LEU A 773 -22.13 9.18 33.18
CA LEU A 773 -23.56 9.46 33.29
C LEU A 773 -24.28 9.52 31.93
N ASP A 774 -23.65 10.13 30.92
CA ASP A 774 -24.23 10.18 29.57
C ASP A 774 -24.37 8.78 28.96
N HIS A 775 -23.45 7.86 29.25
CA HIS A 775 -23.54 6.48 28.76
C HIS A 775 -24.65 5.70 29.49
N ASP A 776 -24.82 5.88 30.81
CA ASP A 776 -25.97 5.33 31.55
C ASP A 776 -27.27 5.81 30.93
N ARG A 777 -27.40 7.12 30.70
CA ARG A 777 -28.60 7.74 30.12
C ARG A 777 -28.95 7.13 28.76
N VAL A 778 -27.96 6.94 27.89
CA VAL A 778 -28.17 6.30 26.58
C VAL A 778 -28.71 4.88 26.76
N LEU A 779 -28.01 4.03 27.52
CA LEU A 779 -28.39 2.61 27.67
C LEU A 779 -29.76 2.45 28.34
N ARG A 780 -30.06 3.28 29.33
CA ARG A 780 -31.38 3.37 29.99
C ARG A 780 -32.49 3.84 29.03
N MET A 781 -32.16 4.75 28.12
CA MET A 781 -33.11 5.20 27.10
C MET A 781 -33.41 4.09 26.10
N TYR A 782 -32.43 3.28 25.67
CA TYR A 782 -32.70 2.11 24.83
C TYR A 782 -33.64 1.10 25.50
N LEU A 783 -33.41 0.79 26.79
CA LEU A 783 -34.35 -0.03 27.57
C LEU A 783 -35.76 0.58 27.57
N THR A 784 -35.85 1.91 27.77
CA THR A 784 -37.13 2.64 27.76
C THR A 784 -37.84 2.53 26.40
N LEU A 785 -37.11 2.65 25.29
CA LEU A 785 -37.68 2.49 23.94
C LEU A 785 -38.17 1.06 23.67
N ILE A 786 -37.41 0.04 24.10
CA ILE A 786 -37.82 -1.36 23.96
C ILE A 786 -39.13 -1.61 24.73
N LYS A 787 -39.22 -1.16 25.99
CA LYS A 787 -40.41 -1.31 26.83
C LYS A 787 -41.64 -0.62 26.25
N ASN A 788 -41.46 0.59 25.71
CA ASN A 788 -42.56 1.41 25.18
C ASN A 788 -42.86 1.19 23.70
N THR A 789 -42.14 0.28 23.04
CA THR A 789 -42.54 -0.26 21.74
C THR A 789 -43.67 -1.27 21.96
N LEU A 790 -44.74 -1.11 21.19
CA LEU A 790 -46.00 -1.86 21.30
C LEU A 790 -46.13 -2.94 20.23
N ARG A 791 -45.58 -2.68 19.04
CA ARG A 791 -45.55 -3.60 17.89
C ARG A 791 -44.31 -3.28 17.04
N THR A 792 -43.77 -4.30 16.38
CA THR A 792 -42.70 -4.14 15.40
C THR A 792 -42.78 -5.23 14.33
N ASN A 793 -42.37 -4.91 13.10
CA ASN A 793 -42.27 -5.87 12.00
C ASN A 793 -40.88 -6.53 11.89
N TYR A 794 -40.02 -6.38 12.90
CA TYR A 794 -38.61 -6.82 12.86
C TYR A 794 -38.45 -8.28 12.38
N TYR A 795 -39.35 -9.17 12.81
CA TYR A 795 -39.37 -10.60 12.49
C TYR A 795 -40.25 -10.98 11.29
N CYS A 796 -40.98 -10.03 10.70
CA CYS A 796 -41.85 -10.33 9.54
C CYS A 796 -41.04 -10.53 8.26
N GLN A 797 -39.91 -9.83 8.13
CA GLN A 797 -39.07 -9.84 6.93
C GLN A 797 -37.60 -9.77 7.33
N GLU A 798 -36.76 -10.59 6.69
CA GLU A 798 -35.29 -10.56 6.85
C GLU A 798 -34.68 -9.27 6.28
N GLN A 799 -35.33 -8.68 5.27
CA GLN A 799 -34.90 -7.46 4.58
C GLN A 799 -36.09 -6.49 4.46
N GLY A 800 -35.81 -5.19 4.55
CA GLY A 800 -36.83 -4.14 4.46
C GLY A 800 -36.84 -3.20 5.68
N PRO A 801 -37.63 -2.12 5.63
CA PRO A 801 -37.70 -1.15 6.70
C PRO A 801 -38.28 -1.76 7.98
N ILE A 802 -37.69 -1.39 9.11
CA ILE A 802 -38.17 -1.72 10.46
C ILE A 802 -39.17 -0.64 10.87
N VAL A 803 -40.33 -1.05 11.37
CA VAL A 803 -41.29 -0.16 12.02
C VAL A 803 -41.38 -0.44 13.51
N PHE A 804 -41.47 0.62 14.30
CA PHE A 804 -41.83 0.59 15.71
C PHE A 804 -43.10 1.39 15.93
N LYS A 805 -44.14 0.72 16.43
CA LYS A 805 -45.33 1.39 16.96
C LYS A 805 -45.09 1.69 18.42
N ILE A 806 -44.94 2.96 18.77
CA ILE A 806 -44.42 3.44 20.05
C ILE A 806 -45.52 4.16 20.84
N SER A 807 -45.55 3.92 22.15
CA SER A 807 -46.31 4.73 23.10
C SER A 807 -45.50 5.97 23.49
N THR A 808 -45.55 7.03 22.66
CA THR A 808 -44.75 8.25 22.89
C THR A 808 -45.05 8.94 24.23
N ARG A 809 -46.25 8.75 24.78
CA ARG A 809 -46.67 9.32 26.08
C ARG A 809 -45.87 8.76 27.27
N ASP A 810 -45.32 7.56 27.10
CA ASP A 810 -44.59 6.84 28.13
C ASP A 810 -43.07 7.01 28.00
N ILE A 811 -42.62 7.89 27.09
CA ILE A 811 -41.22 8.26 26.90
C ILE A 811 -40.97 9.60 27.64
N PRO A 812 -40.17 9.62 28.72
CA PRO A 812 -39.98 10.81 29.55
C PRO A 812 -39.41 12.02 28.81
N GLU A 813 -38.51 11.80 27.85
CA GLU A 813 -37.83 12.88 27.11
C GLU A 813 -38.59 13.32 25.83
N ALA A 814 -39.78 12.77 25.56
CA ALA A 814 -40.51 13.12 24.35
C ALA A 814 -41.10 14.56 24.42
N PRO A 815 -40.96 15.38 23.37
CA PRO A 815 -41.45 16.75 23.37
C PRO A 815 -42.98 16.79 23.31
N LYS A 816 -43.57 17.75 24.04
CA LYS A 816 -45.02 17.98 24.02
C LYS A 816 -45.47 18.67 22.71
N PRO A 817 -46.71 18.40 22.22
CA PRO A 817 -47.67 17.42 22.70
C PRO A 817 -47.34 16.01 22.22
N MET A 818 -47.57 15.03 23.08
CA MET A 818 -47.26 13.63 22.79
C MET A 818 -48.46 12.97 22.08
N PRO A 819 -48.27 12.39 20.87
CA PRO A 819 -49.32 11.66 20.18
C PRO A 819 -49.78 10.44 21.00
N PHE A 820 -50.99 9.95 20.75
CA PHE A 820 -51.49 8.71 21.35
C PHE A 820 -50.63 7.51 20.93
N ARG A 821 -50.33 7.43 19.63
CA ARG A 821 -49.45 6.42 19.03
C ARG A 821 -48.61 7.04 17.94
N GLU A 822 -47.39 6.57 17.83
CA GLU A 822 -46.43 6.96 16.81
C GLU A 822 -45.88 5.71 16.15
N ALA A 823 -46.01 5.59 14.83
CA ALA A 823 -45.34 4.55 14.07
C ALA A 823 -44.11 5.17 13.40
N PHE A 824 -42.92 4.81 13.87
CA PHE A 824 -41.65 5.23 13.30
C PHE A 824 -41.14 4.16 12.36
N VAL A 825 -40.86 4.51 11.12
CA VAL A 825 -40.37 3.60 10.08
C VAL A 825 -38.95 4.00 9.71
N PHE A 826 -38.03 3.04 9.70
CA PHE A 826 -36.64 3.25 9.35
C PHE A 826 -36.11 2.13 8.45
N GLY A 827 -35.49 2.49 7.33
CA GLY A 827 -34.82 1.56 6.45
C GLY A 827 -33.80 2.25 5.54
N ARG A 828 -33.30 1.50 4.56
CA ARG A 828 -32.34 1.98 3.56
C ARG A 828 -32.91 3.09 2.69
N GLU A 829 -34.10 2.87 2.12
CA GLU A 829 -34.70 3.80 1.15
C GLU A 829 -35.56 4.88 1.80
N VAL A 830 -36.08 4.63 3.01
CA VAL A 830 -37.09 5.46 3.65
C VAL A 830 -36.86 5.62 5.14
N GLU A 831 -37.22 6.79 5.64
CA GLU A 831 -37.38 7.05 7.06
C GLU A 831 -38.61 7.96 7.24
N GLY A 832 -39.40 7.76 8.29
CA GLY A 832 -40.62 8.55 8.48
C GLY A 832 -41.40 8.23 9.73
N VAL A 833 -42.44 9.03 9.99
CA VAL A 833 -43.34 8.85 11.13
C VAL A 833 -44.81 8.93 10.71
N HIS A 834 -45.66 8.20 11.40
CA HIS A 834 -47.11 8.39 11.37
C HIS A 834 -47.66 8.59 12.80
N LEU A 835 -48.22 9.77 13.04
CA LEU A 835 -48.67 10.22 14.35
C LEU A 835 -50.20 10.19 14.43
N ARG A 836 -50.76 9.59 15.48
CA ARG A 836 -52.21 9.51 15.74
C ARG A 836 -52.55 10.05 17.12
N GLN A 837 -53.71 10.69 17.26
CA GLN A 837 -54.23 11.17 18.54
C GLN A 837 -55.32 10.27 19.16
N SER A 838 -55.88 9.32 18.40
CA SER A 838 -56.85 8.34 18.90
C SER A 838 -56.83 7.05 18.06
N LYS A 839 -57.64 6.06 18.47
CA LYS A 839 -57.89 4.82 17.71
C LYS A 839 -58.59 5.07 16.36
N VAL A 840 -59.36 6.13 16.21
CA VAL A 840 -60.02 6.47 14.94
C VAL A 840 -59.58 7.87 14.52
N ALA A 841 -58.57 7.92 13.66
CA ALA A 841 -57.93 9.15 13.23
C ALA A 841 -57.63 9.12 11.73
N ARG A 842 -57.69 10.28 11.08
CA ARG A 842 -57.44 10.43 9.64
C ARG A 842 -56.45 11.55 9.37
N GLY A 843 -55.55 11.35 8.41
CA GLY A 843 -54.57 12.33 8.02
C GLY A 843 -53.82 11.99 6.74
N GLY A 844 -53.28 13.03 6.09
CA GLY A 844 -52.43 12.87 4.91
C GLY A 844 -51.00 12.47 5.24
N ILE A 845 -50.32 11.83 4.28
CA ILE A 845 -48.89 11.49 4.34
C ILE A 845 -48.11 12.47 3.47
N ARG A 846 -47.13 13.16 4.06
CA ARG A 846 -46.30 14.15 3.38
C ARG A 846 -44.94 13.58 2.97
N TRP A 847 -44.51 13.86 1.75
CA TRP A 847 -43.10 13.69 1.40
C TRP A 847 -42.35 14.95 1.84
N SER A 848 -41.55 14.82 2.89
CA SER A 848 -40.78 15.93 3.47
C SER A 848 -39.40 16.05 2.82
N SER A 849 -38.92 17.27 2.67
CA SER A 849 -37.52 17.58 2.34
C SER A 849 -36.67 17.88 3.58
N ARG A 850 -37.25 17.78 4.79
CA ARG A 850 -36.59 18.12 6.07
C ARG A 850 -36.00 16.88 6.72
N ALA A 851 -34.86 16.39 6.23
CA ALA A 851 -34.25 15.17 6.76
C ALA A 851 -33.94 15.24 8.26
N ASP A 852 -33.58 16.41 8.78
CA ASP A 852 -33.14 16.56 10.16
C ASP A 852 -34.28 16.63 11.18
N ASP A 853 -35.48 17.09 10.79
CA ASP A 853 -36.58 17.35 11.72
C ASP A 853 -38.00 17.16 11.14
N TYR A 854 -38.16 16.26 10.16
CA TYR A 854 -39.47 15.95 9.56
C TYR A 854 -40.53 15.57 10.59
N ARG A 855 -40.16 14.95 11.73
CA ARG A 855 -41.13 14.63 12.79
C ARG A 855 -41.75 15.89 13.38
N THR A 856 -40.98 16.97 13.55
CA THR A 856 -41.48 18.26 14.04
C THR A 856 -42.47 18.87 13.06
N GLU A 857 -42.17 18.79 11.75
CA GLU A 857 -43.11 19.20 10.70
C GLU A 857 -44.42 18.39 10.75
N VAL A 858 -44.33 17.06 10.79
CA VAL A 858 -45.49 16.17 10.85
C VAL A 858 -46.32 16.40 12.10
N LEU A 859 -45.67 16.61 13.25
CA LEU A 859 -46.33 16.92 14.52
C LEU A 859 -47.10 18.24 14.44
N GLY A 860 -46.52 19.31 13.86
CA GLY A 860 -47.20 20.58 13.64
C GLY A 860 -48.45 20.43 12.76
N LEU A 861 -48.34 19.63 11.69
CA LEU A 861 -49.45 19.36 10.78
C LEU A 861 -50.56 18.51 11.43
N MET A 862 -50.20 17.54 12.27
CA MET A 862 -51.17 16.76 13.04
C MET A 862 -51.97 17.65 14.00
N LYS A 863 -51.31 18.62 14.67
CA LYS A 863 -52.01 19.60 15.53
C LYS A 863 -53.02 20.43 14.73
N ALA A 864 -52.63 20.92 13.56
CA ALA A 864 -53.55 21.67 12.69
C ALA A 864 -54.74 20.80 12.24
N GLN A 865 -54.50 19.51 11.95
CA GLN A 865 -55.54 18.57 11.55
C GLN A 865 -56.56 18.29 12.67
N GLN A 866 -56.14 18.36 13.94
CA GLN A 866 -57.03 18.19 15.09
C GLN A 866 -58.13 19.25 15.14
N VAL A 867 -57.76 20.53 14.99
CA VAL A 867 -58.72 21.64 14.95
C VAL A 867 -59.61 21.54 13.72
N LYS A 868 -59.04 21.11 12.58
CA LYS A 868 -59.76 20.95 11.31
C LYS A 868 -60.81 19.83 11.34
N ASN A 869 -60.51 18.70 11.99
CA ASN A 869 -61.39 17.52 12.00
C ASN A 869 -62.46 17.56 13.11
N CYS A 870 -62.38 18.48 14.08
CA CYS A 870 -63.25 18.54 15.26
C CYS A 870 -64.76 18.53 14.93
N ILE A 871 -65.14 18.92 13.71
CA ILE A 871 -66.53 18.95 13.22
C ILE A 871 -66.94 17.65 12.46
N ILE A 872 -65.99 16.80 12.02
CA ILE A 872 -66.23 15.67 11.10
C ILE A 872 -65.84 14.29 11.68
N VAL A 873 -64.68 14.17 12.35
CA VAL A 873 -64.14 12.91 12.90
C VAL A 873 -63.53 13.22 14.27
N PRO A 874 -63.61 12.34 15.30
CA PRO A 874 -63.26 12.73 16.67
C PRO A 874 -61.80 13.18 16.87
N SER A 875 -60.88 12.82 15.96
CA SER A 875 -59.46 13.15 16.09
C SER A 875 -58.68 13.18 14.77
N GLY A 876 -57.45 13.69 14.81
CA GLY A 876 -56.55 13.84 13.66
C GLY A 876 -55.36 12.88 13.68
N ALA A 877 -54.86 12.54 12.49
CA ALA A 877 -53.58 11.88 12.28
C ALA A 877 -52.72 12.68 11.29
N LYS A 878 -51.43 12.36 11.19
CA LYS A 878 -50.57 12.82 10.11
C LYS A 878 -49.38 11.90 9.93
N GLY A 879 -49.01 11.63 8.69
CA GLY A 879 -47.76 10.97 8.36
C GLY A 879 -46.80 11.86 7.60
N GLY A 880 -45.52 11.51 7.63
CA GLY A 880 -44.55 12.04 6.70
C GLY A 880 -43.30 11.17 6.64
N PHE A 881 -42.65 11.18 5.48
CA PHE A 881 -41.45 10.40 5.21
C PHE A 881 -40.45 11.20 4.37
N ILE A 882 -39.20 10.74 4.40
CA ILE A 882 -38.10 11.20 3.54
C ILE A 882 -37.63 10.03 2.67
N ALA A 883 -37.18 10.33 1.46
CA ALA A 883 -36.51 9.37 0.59
C ALA A 883 -35.00 9.53 0.77
N LYS A 884 -34.32 8.50 1.28
CA LYS A 884 -32.91 8.57 1.71
C LYS A 884 -31.89 8.43 0.58
N LEU A 885 -32.29 7.84 -0.55
CA LEU A 885 -31.39 7.55 -1.67
C LEU A 885 -31.39 8.62 -2.78
N LEU A 886 -31.87 9.83 -2.46
CA LEU A 886 -31.82 10.98 -3.37
C LEU A 886 -30.38 11.50 -3.47
N LYS A 887 -29.93 11.81 -4.68
CA LYS A 887 -28.64 12.45 -4.96
C LYS A 887 -28.87 13.78 -5.66
N ASP A 888 -27.98 14.75 -5.44
CA ASP A 888 -28.08 16.07 -6.09
C ASP A 888 -28.00 16.00 -7.63
N SER A 889 -27.41 14.92 -8.17
CA SER A 889 -27.31 14.66 -9.60
C SER A 889 -28.51 13.91 -10.21
N ASP A 890 -29.51 13.53 -9.40
CA ASP A 890 -30.69 12.81 -9.90
C ASP A 890 -31.53 13.71 -10.82
N SER A 891 -32.06 13.15 -11.92
CA SER A 891 -33.05 13.84 -12.74
C SER A 891 -34.39 13.96 -12.00
N ALA A 892 -35.28 14.85 -12.47
CA ALA A 892 -36.61 15.00 -11.87
C ALA A 892 -37.41 13.68 -11.88
N ASP A 893 -37.24 12.86 -12.92
CA ASP A 893 -37.89 11.56 -13.05
C ASP A 893 -37.28 10.53 -12.07
N ASP A 894 -35.96 10.51 -11.91
CA ASP A 894 -35.27 9.64 -10.94
C ASP A 894 -35.69 9.95 -9.51
N MET A 895 -35.78 11.24 -9.17
CA MET A 895 -36.26 11.68 -7.85
C MET A 895 -37.69 11.21 -7.61
N ALA A 896 -38.58 11.34 -8.61
CA ALA A 896 -39.96 10.90 -8.50
C ALA A 896 -40.09 9.38 -8.30
N GLU A 897 -39.31 8.58 -9.03
CA GLU A 897 -39.31 7.12 -8.88
C GLU A 897 -38.75 6.66 -7.53
N LYS A 898 -37.66 7.26 -7.06
CA LYS A 898 -37.11 7.00 -5.71
C LYS A 898 -38.10 7.40 -4.61
N GLY A 899 -38.80 8.53 -4.78
CA GLY A 899 -39.85 8.98 -3.88
C GLY A 899 -41.04 8.01 -3.83
N LYS A 900 -41.47 7.48 -4.98
CA LYS A 900 -42.53 6.44 -5.06
C LYS A 900 -42.10 5.16 -4.34
N ARG A 901 -40.87 4.66 -4.57
CA ARG A 901 -40.35 3.47 -3.88
C ARG A 901 -40.31 3.66 -2.36
N ALA A 902 -39.79 4.80 -1.90
CA ALA A 902 -39.79 5.13 -0.48
C ALA A 902 -41.21 5.18 0.11
N TYR A 903 -42.18 5.77 -0.60
CA TYR A 903 -43.58 5.78 -0.19
C TYR A 903 -44.18 4.38 -0.09
N GLN A 904 -43.95 3.52 -1.09
CA GLN A 904 -44.41 2.14 -1.08
C GLN A 904 -43.82 1.38 0.12
N ALA A 905 -42.52 1.50 0.38
CA ALA A 905 -41.86 0.89 1.52
C ALA A 905 -42.45 1.38 2.86
N PHE A 906 -42.75 2.68 2.96
CA PHE A 906 -43.38 3.28 4.12
C PHE A 906 -44.78 2.73 4.40
N ILE A 907 -45.65 2.67 3.38
CA ILE A 907 -47.02 2.14 3.52
C ILE A 907 -47.01 0.66 3.88
N ASN A 908 -46.16 -0.14 3.24
CA ASN A 908 -46.01 -1.56 3.54
C ASN A 908 -45.58 -1.77 5.01
N ALA A 909 -44.59 -1.01 5.49
CA ALA A 909 -44.14 -1.10 6.88
C ALA A 909 -45.25 -0.73 7.88
N LEU A 910 -46.05 0.31 7.61
CA LEU A 910 -47.16 0.69 8.47
C LEU A 910 -48.26 -0.38 8.52
N LEU A 911 -48.55 -1.01 7.38
CA LEU A 911 -49.50 -2.12 7.30
C LEU A 911 -48.99 -3.38 8.00
N ASP A 912 -47.67 -3.62 8.08
CA ASP A 912 -47.11 -4.76 8.81
C ASP A 912 -47.44 -4.74 10.32
N VAL A 913 -47.74 -3.57 10.90
CA VAL A 913 -48.08 -3.42 12.33
C VAL A 913 -49.53 -3.03 12.58
N THR A 914 -50.38 -3.10 11.55
CA THR A 914 -51.80 -2.74 11.61
C THR A 914 -52.67 -4.00 11.52
N ASP A 915 -53.70 -4.11 12.36
CA ASP A 915 -54.61 -5.27 12.28
C ASP A 915 -55.48 -5.19 11.02
N ASN A 916 -55.91 -6.34 10.51
CA ASN A 916 -56.89 -6.40 9.43
C ASN A 916 -58.29 -6.74 9.95
N TRP A 917 -59.32 -6.55 9.13
CA TRP A 917 -60.70 -6.91 9.44
C TRP A 917 -61.21 -7.93 8.41
N VAL A 918 -61.33 -9.19 8.80
CA VAL A 918 -61.71 -10.29 7.91
C VAL A 918 -62.94 -10.98 8.47
N GLU A 919 -64.00 -11.10 7.66
CA GLU A 919 -65.26 -11.79 8.04
C GLU A 919 -65.88 -11.33 9.38
N GLY A 920 -65.80 -10.03 9.69
CA GLY A 920 -66.37 -9.47 10.92
C GLY A 920 -65.48 -9.60 12.15
N LYS A 921 -64.24 -10.07 12.01
CA LYS A 921 -63.27 -10.22 13.11
C LYS A 921 -61.98 -9.47 12.83
N VAL A 922 -61.37 -8.98 13.91
CA VAL A 922 -60.02 -8.40 13.86
C VAL A 922 -59.00 -9.53 13.77
N VAL A 923 -58.05 -9.40 12.84
CA VAL A 923 -56.95 -10.36 12.62
C VAL A 923 -55.63 -9.61 12.78
N HIS A 924 -54.79 -10.08 13.71
CA HIS A 924 -53.46 -9.50 13.94
C HIS A 924 -52.46 -9.94 12.85
N PRO A 925 -51.43 -9.12 12.54
CA PRO A 925 -50.38 -9.51 11.61
C PRO A 925 -49.62 -10.76 12.05
N GLU A 926 -49.34 -11.67 11.12
CA GLU A 926 -48.52 -12.85 11.38
C GLU A 926 -47.10 -12.42 11.79
N LEU A 927 -46.57 -13.05 12.86
CA LEU A 927 -45.25 -12.77 13.44
C LEU A 927 -45.10 -11.42 14.19
N VAL A 928 -46.19 -10.72 14.50
CA VAL A 928 -46.17 -9.51 15.32
C VAL A 928 -46.82 -9.76 16.68
N ILE A 929 -46.12 -9.42 17.76
CA ILE A 929 -46.68 -9.41 19.12
C ILE A 929 -47.32 -8.04 19.39
N CYS A 930 -48.57 -8.03 19.86
CA CYS A 930 -49.39 -6.82 20.03
C CYS A 930 -49.63 -6.47 21.51
N TYR A 931 -49.09 -5.34 21.97
CA TYR A 931 -49.26 -4.85 23.35
C TYR A 931 -50.31 -3.72 23.53
N ASP A 932 -51.05 -3.34 22.48
CA ASP A 932 -51.98 -2.20 22.49
C ASP A 932 -53.44 -2.55 22.14
N GLY A 933 -53.78 -3.85 22.15
CA GLY A 933 -55.10 -4.38 21.79
C GLY A 933 -55.46 -4.16 20.32
N ASP A 934 -56.73 -4.35 19.96
CA ASP A 934 -57.20 -4.22 18.58
C ASP A 934 -57.04 -2.79 18.01
N ASP A 935 -56.45 -2.72 16.82
CA ASP A 935 -56.23 -1.52 16.01
C ASP A 935 -56.36 -1.78 14.50
N PRO A 936 -57.57 -2.14 14.00
CA PRO A 936 -57.80 -2.42 12.57
C PRO A 936 -58.02 -1.19 11.70
N TYR A 937 -58.17 -0.01 12.30
CA TYR A 937 -58.55 1.21 11.60
C TYR A 937 -57.33 2.07 11.25
N PHE A 938 -56.88 1.98 9.99
CA PHE A 938 -55.80 2.79 9.44
C PHE A 938 -56.19 3.33 8.06
N VAL A 939 -56.26 4.65 7.93
CA VAL A 939 -56.67 5.37 6.71
C VAL A 939 -55.66 6.47 6.43
N VAL A 940 -55.24 6.61 5.18
CA VAL A 940 -54.30 7.65 4.74
C VAL A 940 -54.96 8.62 3.77
N ALA A 941 -54.29 9.74 3.48
CA ALA A 941 -54.71 10.70 2.48
C ALA A 941 -53.51 11.32 1.77
N ALA A 942 -53.75 11.94 0.62
CA ALA A 942 -52.73 12.72 -0.07
C ALA A 942 -52.35 13.99 0.72
N ASP A 943 -51.08 14.38 0.64
CA ASP A 943 -50.56 15.68 1.10
C ASP A 943 -49.52 16.22 0.09
N LYS A 944 -48.76 17.25 0.48
CA LYS A 944 -47.67 17.80 -0.32
C LYS A 944 -46.67 16.70 -0.67
N GLY A 945 -46.38 16.60 -1.97
CA GLY A 945 -45.45 15.61 -2.52
C GLY A 945 -46.03 14.22 -2.75
N THR A 946 -47.28 13.95 -2.34
CA THR A 946 -47.93 12.63 -2.47
C THR A 946 -49.29 12.71 -3.16
N ALA A 947 -49.62 13.85 -3.80
CA ALA A 947 -50.92 14.11 -4.42
C ALA A 947 -51.37 13.01 -5.40
N THR A 948 -50.43 12.41 -6.15
CA THR A 948 -50.68 11.32 -7.11
C THR A 948 -50.49 9.92 -6.52
N PHE A 949 -50.14 9.80 -5.24
CA PHE A 949 -49.77 8.52 -4.62
C PHE A 949 -50.94 7.81 -3.93
N SER A 950 -52.11 8.45 -3.81
CA SER A 950 -53.31 7.82 -3.22
C SER A 950 -53.68 6.51 -3.91
N ASP A 951 -53.60 6.46 -5.25
CA ASP A 951 -53.87 5.24 -6.01
C ASP A 951 -52.84 4.14 -5.72
N ILE A 952 -51.57 4.51 -5.47
CA ILE A 952 -50.51 3.57 -5.06
C ILE A 952 -50.84 2.94 -3.70
N ALA A 953 -51.26 3.75 -2.73
CA ALA A 953 -51.62 3.26 -1.39
C ALA A 953 -52.86 2.34 -1.45
N ASN A 954 -53.89 2.71 -2.22
CA ASN A 954 -55.06 1.85 -2.44
C ASN A 954 -54.68 0.53 -3.10
N GLN A 955 -53.80 0.54 -4.10
CA GLN A 955 -53.33 -0.69 -4.73
C GLN A 955 -52.57 -1.60 -3.76
N ILE A 956 -51.74 -1.03 -2.86
CA ILE A 956 -51.06 -1.80 -1.81
C ILE A 956 -52.08 -2.44 -0.86
N ALA A 957 -53.08 -1.69 -0.42
CA ALA A 957 -54.15 -2.19 0.45
C ALA A 957 -54.92 -3.34 -0.20
N ILE A 958 -55.31 -3.20 -1.48
CA ILE A 958 -55.98 -4.25 -2.25
C ILE A 958 -55.10 -5.49 -2.38
N ASN A 959 -53.82 -5.32 -2.77
CA ASN A 959 -52.88 -6.44 -2.94
C ASN A 959 -52.64 -7.22 -1.64
N ARG A 960 -52.70 -6.54 -0.49
CA ARG A 960 -52.57 -7.15 0.84
C ARG A 960 -53.89 -7.69 1.41
N GLY A 961 -55.00 -7.56 0.68
CA GLY A 961 -56.32 -7.95 1.18
C GLY A 961 -56.77 -7.14 2.41
N PHE A 962 -56.32 -5.90 2.53
CA PHE A 962 -56.70 -5.01 3.63
C PHE A 962 -58.16 -4.56 3.46
N TRP A 963 -58.95 -4.65 4.53
CA TRP A 963 -60.41 -4.55 4.48
C TRP A 963 -60.98 -3.25 3.91
N LEU A 964 -60.22 -2.15 3.95
CA LEU A 964 -60.64 -0.88 3.36
C LEU A 964 -60.49 -0.82 1.83
N GLY A 965 -59.71 -1.71 1.21
CA GLY A 965 -59.53 -1.77 -0.23
C GLY A 965 -59.20 -0.41 -0.86
N ASP A 966 -60.04 0.03 -1.80
CA ASP A 966 -59.93 1.29 -2.53
C ASP A 966 -60.31 2.54 -1.70
N ALA A 967 -60.88 2.34 -0.50
CA ALA A 967 -61.17 3.40 0.47
C ALA A 967 -60.02 3.64 1.47
N PHE A 968 -58.90 2.91 1.36
CA PHE A 968 -57.75 3.05 2.28
C PHE A 968 -57.11 4.44 2.22
N ALA A 969 -57.01 5.03 1.03
CA ALA A 969 -56.43 6.33 0.77
C ALA A 969 -57.43 7.27 0.09
N SER A 970 -57.72 8.40 0.73
CA SER A 970 -58.62 9.41 0.14
C SER A 970 -57.91 10.34 -0.84
N GLY A 971 -58.57 10.70 -1.95
CA GLY A 971 -58.05 11.61 -2.98
C GLY A 971 -57.41 10.89 -4.19
N GLY A 972 -57.74 9.61 -4.39
CA GLY A 972 -57.42 8.88 -5.63
C GLY A 972 -58.36 9.21 -6.78
N SER A 973 -58.16 8.52 -7.91
CA SER A 973 -58.90 8.68 -9.17
C SER A 973 -60.44 8.56 -9.05
N TYR A 974 -60.94 7.92 -7.99
CA TYR A 974 -62.38 7.73 -7.70
C TYR A 974 -62.99 8.78 -6.74
N GLY A 975 -62.25 9.85 -6.35
CA GLY A 975 -62.71 10.90 -5.41
C GLY A 975 -63.01 12.28 -6.02
N TYR A 976 -63.51 13.24 -5.21
CA TYR A 976 -63.78 14.62 -5.64
C TYR A 976 -62.50 15.48 -5.70
N ASP A 977 -62.26 16.17 -6.83
CA ASP A 977 -61.12 17.08 -7.01
C ASP A 977 -61.35 18.43 -6.33
N HIS A 978 -60.77 18.60 -5.14
CA HIS A 978 -60.91 19.81 -4.33
C HIS A 978 -60.36 21.07 -5.00
N LYS A 979 -59.36 20.95 -5.90
CA LYS A 979 -58.75 22.07 -6.62
C LYS A 979 -59.65 22.57 -7.75
N LYS A 980 -60.25 21.65 -8.52
CA LYS A 980 -61.19 22.01 -9.61
C LYS A 980 -62.43 22.73 -9.08
N ILE A 981 -62.91 22.36 -7.91
CA ILE A 981 -64.12 22.95 -7.32
C ILE A 981 -63.81 24.26 -6.57
N GLY A 982 -62.58 24.43 -6.06
CA GLY A 982 -62.13 25.62 -5.33
C GLY A 982 -62.77 25.76 -3.95
N ILE A 983 -63.05 24.64 -3.28
CA ILE A 983 -63.85 24.59 -2.05
C ILE A 983 -63.23 25.47 -0.95
N THR A 984 -61.91 25.38 -0.74
CA THR A 984 -61.21 26.13 0.31
C THR A 984 -61.24 27.63 0.06
N ALA A 985 -60.89 28.07 -1.15
CA ALA A 985 -60.86 29.48 -1.51
C ALA A 985 -62.27 30.11 -1.43
N LYS A 986 -63.30 29.41 -1.94
CA LYS A 986 -64.69 29.85 -1.85
C LYS A 986 -65.15 29.96 -0.40
N GLY A 987 -64.83 28.98 0.44
CA GLY A 987 -65.14 29.01 1.87
C GLY A 987 -64.51 30.21 2.58
N ALA A 988 -63.22 30.45 2.39
CA ALA A 988 -62.53 31.62 2.95
C ALA A 988 -63.11 32.95 2.41
N TRP A 989 -63.53 32.97 1.14
CA TRP A 989 -64.10 34.16 0.51
C TRP A 989 -65.48 34.54 1.06
N GLU A 990 -66.31 33.58 1.47
CA GLU A 990 -67.55 33.90 2.18
C GLU A 990 -67.28 34.64 3.50
N SER A 991 -66.22 34.27 4.23
CA SER A 991 -65.77 35.01 5.42
C SER A 991 -65.31 36.42 5.07
N VAL A 992 -64.60 36.62 3.95
CA VAL A 992 -64.23 37.96 3.47
C VAL A 992 -65.46 38.81 3.19
N LYS A 993 -66.46 38.29 2.47
CA LYS A 993 -67.72 39.03 2.22
C LYS A 993 -68.40 39.45 3.51
N TRP A 994 -68.47 38.53 4.48
CA TRP A 994 -69.05 38.80 5.78
C TRP A 994 -68.29 39.91 6.52
N HIS A 995 -66.97 39.84 6.57
CA HIS A 995 -66.18 40.83 7.30
C HIS A 995 -66.16 42.20 6.62
N PHE A 996 -66.19 42.28 5.29
CA PHE A 996 -66.35 43.55 4.56
C PHE A 996 -67.68 44.21 4.93
N LEU A 997 -68.76 43.43 5.04
CA LEU A 997 -70.06 43.91 5.51
C LEU A 997 -69.97 44.45 6.94
N THR A 998 -69.26 43.78 7.86
CA THR A 998 -69.08 44.27 9.24
C THR A 998 -68.21 45.52 9.37
N MET A 999 -67.46 45.88 8.32
CA MET A 999 -66.65 47.10 8.24
C MET A 999 -67.38 48.25 7.52
N ASP A 1000 -68.70 48.12 7.32
CA ASP A 1000 -69.51 49.06 6.52
C ASP A 1000 -68.95 49.30 5.11
N ARG A 1001 -68.41 48.25 4.49
CA ARG A 1001 -67.80 48.33 3.16
C ARG A 1001 -68.40 47.35 2.17
N ASP A 1002 -68.84 47.87 1.03
CA ASP A 1002 -69.33 47.04 -0.08
C ASP A 1002 -68.19 46.42 -0.88
N ILE A 1003 -68.11 45.08 -0.87
CA ILE A 1003 -67.12 44.31 -1.63
C ILE A 1003 -67.31 44.41 -3.17
N ASN A 1004 -68.46 44.94 -3.63
CA ASN A 1004 -68.72 45.22 -5.04
C ASN A 1004 -68.15 46.57 -5.52
N GLN A 1005 -67.54 47.36 -4.63
CA GLN A 1005 -66.76 48.55 -4.99
C GLN A 1005 -65.27 48.22 -5.10
N PRO A 1006 -64.47 49.01 -5.84
CA PRO A 1006 -63.03 48.76 -5.94
C PRO A 1006 -62.33 48.74 -4.57
N PHE A 1007 -61.49 47.73 -4.35
CA PHE A 1007 -60.67 47.59 -3.14
C PHE A 1007 -59.26 47.11 -3.47
N THR A 1008 -58.29 47.50 -2.67
CA THR A 1008 -56.87 47.17 -2.83
C THR A 1008 -56.53 45.88 -2.10
N ALA A 1009 -55.71 45.03 -2.72
CA ALA A 1009 -55.27 43.80 -2.12
C ALA A 1009 -53.79 43.54 -2.37
N VAL A 1010 -53.16 42.82 -1.43
CA VAL A 1010 -51.88 42.15 -1.66
C VAL A 1010 -52.02 40.66 -1.41
N GLY A 1011 -51.14 39.89 -2.04
CA GLY A 1011 -51.30 38.45 -2.14
C GLY A 1011 -50.06 37.64 -1.79
N ILE A 1012 -50.25 36.50 -1.12
CA ILE A 1012 -49.23 35.47 -0.96
C ILE A 1012 -49.63 34.27 -1.81
N GLY A 1013 -48.96 34.06 -2.95
CA GLY A 1013 -49.24 32.93 -3.84
C GLY A 1013 -49.03 33.20 -5.33
N ASP A 1014 -49.56 32.27 -6.13
CA ASP A 1014 -49.46 32.26 -7.60
C ASP A 1014 -50.83 31.91 -8.21
N MET A 1015 -51.12 32.42 -9.41
CA MET A 1015 -52.36 32.14 -10.12
C MET A 1015 -52.55 30.65 -10.43
N ALA A 1016 -51.50 29.84 -10.57
CA ALA A 1016 -51.62 28.38 -10.71
C ALA A 1016 -51.99 27.65 -9.39
N GLY A 1017 -51.91 28.36 -8.26
CA GLY A 1017 -52.17 27.85 -6.92
C GLY A 1017 -53.67 27.63 -6.66
N ASP A 1018 -54.00 26.56 -5.92
CA ASP A 1018 -55.39 26.21 -5.60
C ASP A 1018 -56.11 27.33 -4.84
N VAL A 1019 -55.58 27.75 -3.69
CA VAL A 1019 -56.24 28.76 -2.87
C VAL A 1019 -56.07 30.16 -3.45
N PHE A 1020 -54.85 30.52 -3.84
CA PHE A 1020 -54.55 31.85 -4.37
C PHE A 1020 -55.28 32.13 -5.68
N GLY A 1021 -55.11 31.25 -6.68
CA GLY A 1021 -55.68 31.41 -8.01
C GLY A 1021 -57.20 31.49 -7.97
N ASN A 1022 -57.86 30.56 -7.26
CA ASN A 1022 -59.31 30.62 -7.06
C ASN A 1022 -59.72 31.93 -6.35
N GLY A 1023 -59.01 32.35 -5.29
CA GLY A 1023 -59.34 33.58 -4.56
C GLY A 1023 -59.26 34.84 -5.42
N MET A 1024 -58.24 34.96 -6.27
CA MET A 1024 -58.00 36.12 -7.12
C MET A 1024 -59.02 36.32 -8.26
N ILE A 1025 -59.88 35.32 -8.52
CA ILE A 1025 -60.94 35.36 -9.53
C ILE A 1025 -62.35 35.40 -8.93
N LEU A 1026 -62.50 35.54 -7.61
CA LEU A 1026 -63.82 35.62 -6.96
C LEU A 1026 -64.41 37.05 -6.97
N SER A 1027 -63.65 38.06 -7.38
CA SER A 1027 -64.14 39.43 -7.59
C SER A 1027 -63.42 40.14 -8.72
N ASN A 1028 -64.20 40.78 -9.59
CA ASN A 1028 -63.73 41.67 -10.67
C ASN A 1028 -63.53 43.13 -10.21
N ARG A 1029 -63.64 43.39 -8.89
CA ARG A 1029 -63.43 44.71 -8.27
C ARG A 1029 -62.10 44.83 -7.54
N MET A 1030 -61.37 43.72 -7.42
CA MET A 1030 -60.08 43.67 -6.73
C MET A 1030 -58.97 44.36 -7.54
N LYS A 1031 -58.30 45.31 -6.91
CA LYS A 1031 -57.03 45.90 -7.34
C LYS A 1031 -55.87 45.20 -6.64
N LEU A 1032 -55.32 44.16 -7.27
CA LEU A 1032 -54.17 43.43 -6.74
C LEU A 1032 -52.89 44.24 -6.96
N LEU A 1033 -52.43 44.94 -5.92
CA LEU A 1033 -51.27 45.84 -6.01
C LEU A 1033 -49.95 45.10 -6.03
N ALA A 1034 -49.86 43.98 -5.31
CA ALA A 1034 -48.69 43.14 -5.29
C ALA A 1034 -49.01 41.71 -4.90
N ALA A 1035 -48.22 40.76 -5.41
CA ALA A 1035 -48.24 39.38 -4.96
C ALA A 1035 -46.85 38.76 -5.04
N PHE A 1036 -46.57 37.72 -4.24
CA PHE A 1036 -45.30 37.01 -4.33
C PHE A 1036 -45.46 35.51 -4.13
N ASN A 1037 -44.56 34.74 -4.74
CA ASN A 1037 -44.45 33.30 -4.53
C ASN A 1037 -42.97 32.91 -4.25
N HIS A 1038 -42.62 31.64 -4.45
CA HIS A 1038 -41.25 31.15 -4.25
C HIS A 1038 -40.25 31.59 -5.36
N ARG A 1039 -40.73 32.15 -6.48
CA ARG A 1039 -39.94 32.52 -7.67
C ARG A 1039 -40.01 33.99 -8.06
N HIS A 1040 -41.16 34.62 -7.91
CA HIS A 1040 -41.48 35.92 -8.48
C HIS A 1040 -42.17 36.85 -7.47
N ILE A 1041 -41.98 38.15 -7.68
CA ILE A 1041 -42.69 39.24 -7.03
C ILE A 1041 -43.39 40.04 -8.13
N PHE A 1042 -44.71 40.08 -8.11
CA PHE A 1042 -45.58 40.85 -8.99
C PHE A 1042 -45.95 42.17 -8.31
N ILE A 1043 -45.86 43.29 -9.02
CA ILE A 1043 -46.28 44.62 -8.56
C ILE A 1043 -47.03 45.32 -9.69
N ASP A 1044 -48.22 45.83 -9.38
CA ASP A 1044 -49.03 46.69 -10.25
C ASP A 1044 -49.52 47.90 -9.42
N PRO A 1045 -48.92 49.10 -9.57
CA PRO A 1045 -49.20 50.25 -8.70
C PRO A 1045 -50.66 50.75 -8.73
N ASN A 1046 -51.32 50.66 -9.89
CA ASN A 1046 -52.69 51.11 -10.09
C ASN A 1046 -53.42 50.25 -11.16
N PRO A 1047 -53.73 48.97 -10.85
CA PRO A 1047 -54.38 48.07 -11.79
C PRO A 1047 -55.80 48.55 -12.14
N ASP A 1048 -56.17 48.43 -13.42
CA ASP A 1048 -57.57 48.48 -13.83
C ASP A 1048 -58.27 47.20 -13.32
N PRO A 1049 -59.34 47.30 -12.50
CA PRO A 1049 -59.97 46.12 -11.90
C PRO A 1049 -60.50 45.10 -12.91
N MET A 1050 -61.01 45.56 -14.06
CA MET A 1050 -61.66 44.69 -15.03
C MET A 1050 -60.65 44.03 -15.97
N LEU A 1051 -59.72 44.81 -16.52
CA LEU A 1051 -58.66 44.29 -17.40
C LEU A 1051 -57.74 43.33 -16.64
N SER A 1052 -57.33 43.69 -15.42
CA SER A 1052 -56.50 42.83 -14.59
C SER A 1052 -57.23 41.57 -14.14
N TYR A 1053 -58.56 41.61 -13.93
CA TYR A 1053 -59.36 40.43 -13.62
C TYR A 1053 -59.38 39.43 -14.78
N GLN A 1054 -59.62 39.90 -16.01
CA GLN A 1054 -59.62 39.05 -17.20
C GLN A 1054 -58.26 38.38 -17.41
N GLU A 1055 -57.18 39.12 -17.18
CA GLU A 1055 -55.82 38.57 -17.29
C GLU A 1055 -55.51 37.55 -16.19
N ARG A 1056 -55.90 37.82 -14.94
CA ARG A 1056 -55.80 36.82 -13.85
C ARG A 1056 -56.61 35.56 -14.19
N GLN A 1057 -57.81 35.70 -14.74
CA GLN A 1057 -58.62 34.55 -15.15
C GLN A 1057 -57.94 33.74 -16.26
N ARG A 1058 -57.35 34.39 -17.26
CA ARG A 1058 -56.57 33.73 -18.32
C ARG A 1058 -55.40 32.93 -17.73
N LEU A 1059 -54.64 33.53 -16.82
CA LEU A 1059 -53.52 32.86 -16.14
C LEU A 1059 -53.98 31.69 -15.27
N PHE A 1060 -55.10 31.80 -14.57
CA PHE A 1060 -55.64 30.71 -13.77
C PHE A 1060 -56.02 29.49 -14.61
N LEU A 1061 -56.60 29.70 -15.79
CA LEU A 1061 -57.01 28.63 -16.70
C LEU A 1061 -55.85 28.02 -17.49
N MET A 1062 -54.71 28.71 -17.57
CA MET A 1062 -53.52 28.25 -18.29
C MET A 1062 -52.78 27.16 -17.51
N PRO A 1063 -52.53 25.97 -18.11
CA PRO A 1063 -51.77 24.91 -17.46
C PRO A 1063 -50.35 25.36 -17.09
N ARG A 1064 -49.95 25.16 -15.82
CA ARG A 1064 -48.62 25.51 -15.29
C ARG A 1064 -48.22 26.99 -15.46
N SER A 1065 -49.18 27.90 -15.35
CA SER A 1065 -48.89 29.34 -15.39
C SER A 1065 -47.95 29.80 -14.27
N ALA A 1066 -47.28 30.92 -14.53
CA ALA A 1066 -46.48 31.68 -13.58
C ALA A 1066 -46.73 33.18 -13.75
N TRP A 1067 -46.34 33.98 -12.75
CA TRP A 1067 -46.43 35.45 -12.85
C TRP A 1067 -45.77 36.04 -14.11
N THR A 1068 -44.70 35.42 -14.64
CA THR A 1068 -44.03 35.85 -15.89
C THR A 1068 -44.90 35.70 -17.15
N ASP A 1069 -45.96 34.90 -17.10
CA ASP A 1069 -46.91 34.75 -18.21
C ASP A 1069 -47.94 35.88 -18.25
N TYR A 1070 -47.99 36.75 -17.22
CA TYR A 1070 -48.87 37.91 -17.17
C TYR A 1070 -48.47 38.91 -18.26
N ASN A 1071 -49.44 39.38 -19.04
CA ASN A 1071 -49.21 40.34 -20.10
C ASN A 1071 -48.72 41.68 -19.53
N SER A 1072 -47.43 41.97 -19.72
CA SER A 1072 -46.78 43.16 -19.18
C SER A 1072 -47.37 44.47 -19.68
N ALA A 1073 -48.05 44.47 -20.84
CA ALA A 1073 -48.73 45.66 -21.37
C ALA A 1073 -49.97 46.06 -20.55
N LEU A 1074 -50.51 45.15 -19.72
CA LEU A 1074 -51.65 45.41 -18.83
C LEU A 1074 -51.23 45.85 -17.43
N ILE A 1075 -49.93 45.83 -17.11
CA ILE A 1075 -49.40 46.31 -15.84
C ILE A 1075 -49.32 47.83 -15.90
N SER A 1076 -49.81 48.53 -14.87
CA SER A 1076 -49.78 49.99 -14.84
C SER A 1076 -48.35 50.55 -14.76
N GLU A 1077 -48.21 51.84 -15.10
CA GLU A 1077 -46.91 52.51 -15.12
C GLU A 1077 -46.15 52.36 -13.79
N GLY A 1078 -44.91 51.89 -13.86
CA GLY A 1078 -44.06 51.65 -12.70
C GLY A 1078 -44.21 50.26 -12.06
N GLY A 1079 -45.13 49.43 -12.55
CA GLY A 1079 -45.24 48.03 -12.15
C GLY A 1079 -44.27 47.09 -12.89
N GLY A 1080 -44.25 45.83 -12.46
CA GLY A 1080 -43.42 44.81 -13.09
C GLY A 1080 -43.44 43.46 -12.35
N ILE A 1081 -42.81 42.47 -12.98
CA ILE A 1081 -42.59 41.14 -12.40
C ILE A 1081 -41.09 40.95 -12.19
N TYR A 1082 -40.70 40.65 -10.96
CA TYR A 1082 -39.30 40.57 -10.54
C TYR A 1082 -38.97 39.15 -10.08
N ASN A 1083 -37.75 38.68 -10.37
CA ASN A 1083 -37.26 37.39 -9.88
C ASN A 1083 -36.86 37.51 -8.40
N ARG A 1084 -37.33 36.59 -7.56
CA ARG A 1084 -37.01 36.54 -6.12
C ARG A 1084 -35.55 36.18 -5.86
N SER A 1085 -34.84 35.62 -6.84
CA SER A 1085 -33.40 35.31 -6.77
C SER A 1085 -32.51 36.49 -7.16
N SER A 1086 -33.09 37.63 -7.58
CA SER A 1086 -32.33 38.82 -7.92
C SER A 1086 -31.60 39.37 -6.70
N LYS A 1087 -30.37 39.89 -6.89
CA LYS A 1087 -29.60 40.50 -5.80
C LYS A 1087 -30.30 41.73 -5.21
N TYR A 1088 -30.86 42.58 -6.07
CA TYR A 1088 -31.63 43.76 -5.72
C TYR A 1088 -32.77 44.01 -6.71
N ILE A 1089 -33.83 44.68 -6.24
CA ILE A 1089 -34.97 45.15 -7.02
C ILE A 1089 -35.11 46.66 -6.80
N VAL A 1090 -35.14 47.42 -7.89
CA VAL A 1090 -35.29 48.89 -7.87
C VAL A 1090 -36.74 49.22 -8.22
N LEU A 1091 -37.44 49.91 -7.31
CA LEU A 1091 -38.84 50.31 -7.49
C LEU A 1091 -38.94 51.68 -8.18
N SER A 1092 -40.03 51.89 -8.91
CA SER A 1092 -40.43 53.20 -9.41
C SER A 1092 -41.08 54.05 -8.30
N ASP A 1093 -41.26 55.34 -8.55
CA ASP A 1093 -41.99 56.23 -7.63
C ASP A 1093 -43.45 55.81 -7.44
N GLN A 1094 -44.10 55.32 -8.50
CA GLN A 1094 -45.47 54.78 -8.46
C GLN A 1094 -45.55 53.52 -7.57
N ALA A 1095 -44.62 52.57 -7.73
CA ALA A 1095 -44.58 51.34 -6.94
C ALA A 1095 -44.26 51.62 -5.45
N MET A 1096 -43.36 52.57 -5.17
CA MET A 1096 -43.07 53.02 -3.81
C MET A 1096 -44.29 53.63 -3.14
N ALA A 1097 -45.06 54.45 -3.87
CA ALA A 1097 -46.30 55.05 -3.37
C ALA A 1097 -47.37 53.98 -3.08
N ALA A 1098 -47.57 53.02 -3.97
CA ALA A 1098 -48.56 51.94 -3.82
C ALA A 1098 -48.27 51.03 -2.60
N LEU A 1099 -46.99 50.71 -2.34
CA LEU A 1099 -46.59 49.89 -1.19
C LEU A 1099 -46.37 50.70 0.10
N GLY A 1100 -46.34 52.03 0.02
CA GLY A 1100 -46.09 52.93 1.15
C GLY A 1100 -44.66 52.84 1.70
N THR A 1101 -43.66 52.67 0.83
CA THR A 1101 -42.23 52.64 1.20
C THR A 1101 -41.50 53.86 0.64
N LYS A 1102 -40.46 54.33 1.37
CA LYS A 1102 -39.54 55.39 0.89
C LYS A 1102 -38.22 54.83 0.37
N ILE A 1103 -38.03 53.50 0.47
CA ILE A 1103 -36.81 52.82 0.04
C ILE A 1103 -36.96 52.48 -1.44
N ARG A 1104 -35.98 52.88 -2.26
CA ARG A 1104 -36.03 52.63 -3.71
C ARG A 1104 -35.48 51.26 -4.08
N THR A 1105 -34.39 50.83 -3.44
CA THR A 1105 -33.69 49.59 -3.76
C THR A 1105 -33.83 48.60 -2.61
N HIS A 1106 -34.34 47.40 -2.90
CA HIS A 1106 -34.59 46.36 -1.90
C HIS A 1106 -33.85 45.07 -2.26
N SER A 1107 -33.45 44.30 -1.26
CA SER A 1107 -33.35 42.84 -1.46
C SER A 1107 -34.77 42.24 -1.62
N PRO A 1108 -34.94 41.12 -2.32
CA PRO A 1108 -36.25 40.49 -2.49
C PRO A 1108 -37.00 40.21 -1.18
N ASN A 1109 -36.29 39.78 -0.13
CA ASN A 1109 -36.89 39.52 1.17
C ASN A 1109 -37.40 40.80 1.86
N GLN A 1110 -36.66 41.91 1.78
CA GLN A 1110 -37.11 43.22 2.29
C GLN A 1110 -38.33 43.73 1.50
N LEU A 1111 -38.37 43.49 0.19
CA LEU A 1111 -39.52 43.86 -0.63
C LEU A 1111 -40.77 43.07 -0.22
N ILE A 1112 -40.64 41.77 0.05
CA ILE A 1112 -41.74 40.94 0.58
C ILE A 1112 -42.24 41.50 1.92
N GLN A 1113 -41.35 41.89 2.83
CA GLN A 1113 -41.75 42.54 4.09
C GLN A 1113 -42.58 43.81 3.84
N HIS A 1114 -42.17 44.66 2.88
CA HIS A 1114 -42.96 45.85 2.53
C HIS A 1114 -44.30 45.53 1.86
N ILE A 1115 -44.38 44.46 1.07
CA ILE A 1115 -45.65 43.99 0.50
C ILE A 1115 -46.60 43.55 1.61
N LEU A 1116 -46.11 42.78 2.59
CA LEU A 1116 -46.90 42.36 3.75
C LEU A 1116 -47.39 43.55 4.59
N MET A 1117 -46.58 44.60 4.70
CA MET A 1117 -46.91 45.84 5.44
C MET A 1117 -47.69 46.86 4.59
N ALA A 1118 -48.04 46.57 3.34
CA ALA A 1118 -48.66 47.55 2.44
C ALA A 1118 -50.00 48.08 3.01
N PRO A 1119 -50.30 49.37 2.82
CA PRO A 1119 -51.54 49.98 3.31
C PRO A 1119 -52.72 49.64 2.39
N VAL A 1120 -53.18 48.39 2.46
CA VAL A 1120 -54.26 47.86 1.60
C VAL A 1120 -55.49 47.43 2.38
N ASP A 1121 -56.55 47.08 1.66
CA ASP A 1121 -57.80 46.66 2.29
C ASP A 1121 -57.77 45.19 2.70
N LEU A 1122 -57.20 44.35 1.84
CA LEU A 1122 -57.15 42.90 2.02
C LEU A 1122 -55.73 42.35 1.82
N LEU A 1123 -55.22 41.63 2.81
CA LEU A 1123 -54.08 40.72 2.63
C LEU A 1123 -54.63 39.30 2.44
N TRP A 1124 -54.53 38.78 1.22
CA TRP A 1124 -54.98 37.42 0.90
C TRP A 1124 -53.81 36.45 0.98
N ASN A 1125 -53.82 35.59 1.98
CA ASN A 1125 -52.86 34.50 2.08
C ASN A 1125 -53.42 33.25 1.39
N GLY A 1126 -52.92 32.95 0.19
CA GLY A 1126 -53.19 31.68 -0.51
C GLY A 1126 -51.96 30.78 -0.60
N GLY A 1127 -50.90 31.10 0.15
CA GLY A 1127 -49.59 30.45 0.11
C GLY A 1127 -49.35 29.56 1.34
N ILE A 1128 -48.11 29.09 1.47
CA ILE A 1128 -47.65 28.27 2.59
C ILE A 1128 -46.49 28.99 3.27
N GLY A 1129 -46.54 29.10 4.59
CA GLY A 1129 -45.48 29.71 5.39
C GLY A 1129 -46.03 30.67 6.43
N THR A 1130 -45.29 30.85 7.53
CA THR A 1130 -45.64 31.79 8.60
C THR A 1130 -44.91 33.10 8.42
N TYR A 1131 -45.62 34.09 7.86
CA TYR A 1131 -45.12 35.41 7.47
C TYR A 1131 -45.31 36.47 8.55
N VAL A 1132 -46.16 36.23 9.54
CA VAL A 1132 -46.44 37.21 10.60
C VAL A 1132 -46.40 36.56 11.98
N LYS A 1133 -45.71 37.21 12.94
CA LYS A 1133 -45.63 36.82 14.35
C LYS A 1133 -46.05 37.96 15.29
N ALA A 1134 -46.22 37.68 16.57
CA ALA A 1134 -46.30 38.74 17.56
C ALA A 1134 -44.93 39.39 17.79
N SER A 1135 -44.92 40.67 18.15
CA SER A 1135 -43.69 41.44 18.39
C SER A 1135 -42.79 40.87 19.51
N TYR A 1136 -43.35 40.09 20.44
CA TYR A 1136 -42.60 39.46 21.53
C TYR A 1136 -42.12 38.03 21.22
N GLU A 1137 -42.49 37.46 20.07
CA GLU A 1137 -41.98 36.16 19.63
C GLU A 1137 -40.64 36.37 18.89
N LYS A 1138 -39.65 35.49 19.09
CA LYS A 1138 -38.46 35.50 18.22
C LYS A 1138 -38.76 34.76 16.92
N HIS A 1139 -38.03 35.08 15.85
CA HIS A 1139 -38.18 34.36 14.59
C HIS A 1139 -37.92 32.85 14.76
N SER A 1140 -36.89 32.48 15.53
CA SER A 1140 -36.54 31.10 15.85
C SER A 1140 -37.66 30.28 16.50
N ASP A 1141 -38.57 30.95 17.22
CA ASP A 1141 -39.59 30.28 18.05
C ASP A 1141 -40.81 29.81 17.22
N VAL A 1142 -40.93 30.29 15.98
CA VAL A 1142 -42.08 30.05 15.10
C VAL A 1142 -42.03 28.69 14.41
N GLY A 1143 -40.84 28.10 14.26
CA GLY A 1143 -40.67 26.76 13.65
C GLY A 1143 -40.74 26.72 12.11
N ASP A 1144 -40.69 27.88 11.44
CA ASP A 1144 -40.62 28.01 9.97
C ASP A 1144 -39.39 28.82 9.52
N LEU A 1145 -38.23 28.20 9.64
CA LEU A 1145 -36.94 28.82 9.31
C LEU A 1145 -36.88 29.39 7.88
N SER A 1146 -37.62 28.77 6.94
CA SER A 1146 -37.62 29.15 5.52
C SER A 1146 -38.15 30.57 5.26
N ASN A 1147 -38.99 31.09 6.16
CA ASN A 1147 -39.61 32.41 6.04
C ASN A 1147 -39.10 33.40 7.09
N ASP A 1148 -38.11 33.03 7.92
CA ASP A 1148 -37.54 33.91 8.96
C ASP A 1148 -37.11 35.27 8.40
N SER A 1149 -36.42 35.27 7.25
CA SER A 1149 -35.94 36.49 6.60
C SER A 1149 -37.03 37.37 5.99
N THR A 1150 -38.25 36.86 5.84
CA THR A 1150 -39.40 37.61 5.27
C THR A 1150 -40.47 37.94 6.30
N ARG A 1151 -40.37 37.39 7.51
CA ARG A 1151 -41.39 37.51 8.53
C ARG A 1151 -41.43 38.93 9.12
N VAL A 1152 -42.63 39.42 9.41
CA VAL A 1152 -42.87 40.73 10.03
C VAL A 1152 -43.66 40.58 11.33
N ASP A 1153 -43.69 41.65 12.12
CA ASP A 1153 -44.51 41.73 13.32
C ASP A 1153 -45.94 42.16 12.98
N ALA A 1154 -46.91 41.57 13.67
CA ALA A 1154 -48.33 41.86 13.48
C ALA A 1154 -48.67 43.35 13.70
N ILE A 1155 -47.94 44.04 14.58
CA ILE A 1155 -48.09 45.48 14.82
C ILE A 1155 -47.66 46.36 13.64
N SER A 1156 -46.87 45.82 12.72
CA SER A 1156 -46.39 46.54 11.53
C SER A 1156 -47.34 46.43 10.33
N LEU A 1157 -48.36 45.58 10.42
CA LEU A 1157 -49.36 45.43 9.36
C LEU A 1157 -50.25 46.65 9.27
N ARG A 1158 -50.46 47.14 8.05
CA ARG A 1158 -51.34 48.29 7.75
C ARG A 1158 -52.59 47.89 6.97
N CYS A 1159 -52.75 46.60 6.67
CA CYS A 1159 -53.95 46.10 6.02
C CYS A 1159 -55.17 46.16 6.96
N LYS A 1160 -56.36 46.34 6.42
CA LYS A 1160 -57.61 46.34 7.21
C LYS A 1160 -58.07 44.92 7.57
N MET A 1161 -57.92 43.99 6.64
CA MET A 1161 -58.34 42.60 6.79
C MET A 1161 -57.25 41.64 6.33
N VAL A 1162 -57.13 40.52 7.03
CA VAL A 1162 -56.32 39.37 6.58
C VAL A 1162 -57.24 38.17 6.33
N ALA A 1163 -57.13 37.56 5.16
CA ALA A 1163 -57.80 36.30 4.85
C ALA A 1163 -56.79 35.15 4.72
N GLU A 1164 -56.74 34.29 5.73
CA GLU A 1164 -55.92 33.07 5.73
C GLU A 1164 -56.63 31.91 5.03
N GLY A 1165 -56.61 31.89 3.69
CA GLY A 1165 -57.02 30.72 2.92
C GLY A 1165 -55.95 29.61 2.89
N GLY A 1166 -54.68 30.01 2.96
CA GLY A 1166 -53.50 29.15 3.10
C GLY A 1166 -53.22 28.82 4.57
N ASN A 1167 -52.52 27.73 4.82
CA ASN A 1167 -52.26 27.26 6.19
C ASN A 1167 -51.18 28.09 6.89
N LEU A 1168 -51.45 28.50 8.13
CA LEU A 1168 -50.48 29.05 9.09
C LEU A 1168 -49.73 30.30 8.59
N GLY A 1169 -50.42 31.25 7.96
CA GLY A 1169 -49.84 32.55 7.60
C GLY A 1169 -49.32 33.34 8.79
N PHE A 1170 -50.03 33.22 9.90
CA PHE A 1170 -49.79 33.93 11.15
C PHE A 1170 -49.54 32.95 12.30
N THR A 1171 -48.68 33.32 13.26
CA THR A 1171 -48.68 32.68 14.58
C THR A 1171 -49.98 32.98 15.31
N GLN A 1172 -50.34 32.15 16.29
CA GLN A 1172 -51.56 32.39 17.07
C GLN A 1172 -51.48 33.73 17.82
N ASN A 1173 -50.33 34.03 18.42
CA ASN A 1173 -50.08 35.30 19.09
C ASN A 1173 -50.12 36.48 18.12
N GLY A 1174 -49.61 36.30 16.89
CA GLY A 1174 -49.67 37.28 15.82
C GLY A 1174 -51.10 37.64 15.43
N ARG A 1175 -52.00 36.65 15.31
CA ARG A 1175 -53.44 36.88 15.06
C ARG A 1175 -54.06 37.76 16.15
N ILE A 1176 -53.79 37.41 17.42
CA ILE A 1176 -54.32 38.15 18.57
C ILE A 1176 -53.81 39.59 18.56
N GLN A 1177 -52.51 39.79 18.32
CA GLN A 1177 -51.91 41.12 18.29
C GLN A 1177 -52.42 41.97 17.12
N PHE A 1178 -52.64 41.37 15.93
CA PHE A 1178 -53.23 42.09 14.80
C PHE A 1178 -54.66 42.54 15.11
N ALA A 1179 -55.47 41.67 15.70
CA ALA A 1179 -56.83 41.99 16.13
C ALA A 1179 -56.88 43.09 17.20
N GLN A 1180 -55.96 43.06 18.18
CA GLN A 1180 -55.83 44.11 19.20
C GLN A 1180 -55.49 45.48 18.61
N ASN A 1181 -54.82 45.52 17.44
CA ASN A 1181 -54.50 46.75 16.72
C ASN A 1181 -55.60 47.19 15.74
N GLY A 1182 -56.80 46.59 15.82
CA GLY A 1182 -57.97 46.97 15.01
C GLY A 1182 -58.01 46.35 13.61
N GLY A 1183 -57.15 45.37 13.32
CA GLY A 1183 -57.27 44.51 12.15
C GLY A 1183 -58.33 43.42 12.34
N VAL A 1184 -58.83 42.87 11.23
CA VAL A 1184 -59.80 41.76 11.23
C VAL A 1184 -59.23 40.52 10.57
#